data_AF-R7LJ79-F1
#
_entry.id   AF-R7LJ79-F1
#
_cell.length_a   1.000
_cell.length_b   1.000
_cell.length_c   1.000
_cell.angle_alpha   90.00
_cell.angle_beta   90.00
_cell.angle_gamma   90.00
#
_symmetry.space_group_name_H-M   'P 1'
#
loop_
_entity.id
_entity.type
_entity.pdbx_description
1 polymer ?
#
loop_
_entity_poly.entity_id
_entity_poly.type
_entity_poly.pdbx_seq_one_letter_code
_entity_poly.pdbx_strand_id
1 'polypeptide(L)'
;MKHITYLSALAMSMLCATPLAQADEAFKVTTIQNGQFAPNTTWYTLTIGGNRVSSNKGAAYITLGGATDKGLENQWCVTGSATGGYKFYNRLDGATKPLIAPTEMKGQNGGESYPILGELKAGYTDTWEISTSAQGGYYINEKGHEKNKMNNRNGRLAFWTGGADLGSSFVFSAVNASFTVDMTTGQFTKSNAAKTWASEWKSNATNPQLVISTPTNDFGKQNNTFVLASGQDQNNTVSITAGPEYVVTGYKFTFKNMVAGTKGIQLTVNGKTYEVTDKEQQIEVTGLKDMTTADFGSKGPNKGVLLTNFEVTVERAFRELEPQQNLFVTMPGKTPYRIPAICTAKNGQIVAISDYRPCGGDIGFGEVDIKARISTDNGKTWGPEFFIANGLGEKQNKEKWKIGFGDAAVVADAERNEILIMMVCGKTVCWDGNYTTDPATSNPNRVAQVRGKFNEKTQQWEWTEPKEVTESIYPLFVDENGKVTVQSLFMGSGRICQSRMVKVGDYYRIYAAVWTKNQGNRVIYSDDFGTTWHILGTVADRPAPGGDEPKCEELPDGTVILSSRMNGGRFYNYYTYTDVKSAKGSWGKVAASNAANKGTACGNSTNGEIMILPVVRNSDQKEMYLALQSIPFGNGRNNVGIYYKELASLNDFVTPDSLAANWDGKHQSSFIGSCYSTMSMTADDKLAFIYEEETFGAGYTQVLKLYTIDYITKGAYTLKKDVDREAYVVRMMQEKVEAKKQAEAGEAVGMLDAAKLEDFKSALNGLVEEYAKNTSAQGYADVIAKLNEALLANSIQMEDGMSYTLLNKGRQGKYLQINGATEYGNATTGNTDAQKFVFSVQPDGSWVIINKQNNKMMSPTQKQYAHVTQVDNATEAGKFRVNANADGWSTVVCTNPVQADLNALHMAGEGHLVEWYASEPASQWKIVPTGEKVETGIGCIETPDAPNAELRMYDLQGRRLIQAPAKGFYITSDGKKHLVK
;
A
#
# COMPACT_ATOMS: atom_id res chain seq x y z
N MET A 1 4.92 -21.52 26.69
CA MET A 1 6.17 -22.13 26.18
C MET A 1 6.12 -22.03 24.65
N LYS A 2 7.00 -21.36 23.91
CA LYS A 2 8.29 -20.73 24.17
C LYS A 2 8.30 -19.34 23.51
N HIS A 3 8.78 -18.35 24.25
CA HIS A 3 9.28 -17.09 23.72
C HIS A 3 10.58 -17.35 22.95
N ILE A 4 10.70 -16.81 21.74
CA ILE A 4 11.99 -16.54 21.11
C ILE A 4 11.93 -15.10 20.61
N THR A 5 12.53 -14.20 21.38
CA THR A 5 12.67 -12.78 21.07
C THR A 5 14.16 -12.50 20.94
N TYR A 6 14.50 -11.87 19.81
CA TYR A 6 15.70 -11.11 19.49
C TYR A 6 16.76 -10.97 20.59
N LEU A 7 17.89 -11.68 20.39
CA LEU A 7 19.11 -11.54 21.17
C LEU A 7 20.29 -11.60 20.18
N SER A 8 20.67 -10.45 19.63
CA SER A 8 21.91 -10.29 18.87
C SER A 8 22.28 -8.81 18.66
N ALA A 9 22.69 -8.14 19.74
CA ALA A 9 23.61 -6.99 19.67
C ALA A 9 24.13 -6.62 21.07
N LEU A 10 24.78 -7.55 21.79
CA LEU A 10 25.55 -7.19 22.98
C LEU A 10 26.71 -8.17 23.20
N ALA A 11 27.79 -8.01 22.44
CA ALA A 11 29.08 -8.60 22.73
C ALA A 11 30.19 -7.89 21.94
N MET A 12 30.72 -6.78 22.50
CA MET A 12 32.16 -6.49 22.54
C MET A 12 32.37 -5.13 23.21
N SER A 13 32.77 -5.11 24.49
CA SER A 13 33.73 -4.15 25.05
C SER A 13 33.81 -4.33 26.58
N MET A 14 34.59 -5.30 27.03
CA MET A 14 35.27 -5.18 28.32
C MET A 14 36.77 -5.11 28.04
N LEU A 15 37.45 -4.28 28.84
CA LEU A 15 38.90 -4.03 28.94
C LEU A 15 39.44 -2.87 28.08
N CYS A 16 39.32 -1.66 28.65
CA CYS A 16 40.45 -0.78 28.94
C CYS A 16 39.93 0.35 29.85
N ALA A 17 40.18 0.23 31.15
CA ALA A 17 39.90 1.29 32.11
C ALA A 17 40.86 2.47 31.84
N THR A 18 40.33 3.50 31.20
CA THR A 18 40.88 4.87 31.24
C THR A 18 39.92 5.71 32.08
N PRO A 19 40.40 6.70 32.85
CA PRO A 19 39.54 7.47 33.74
C PRO A 19 38.46 8.15 32.90
N LEU A 20 37.21 7.80 33.19
CA LEU A 20 36.00 8.34 32.57
C LEU A 20 36.08 9.86 32.54
N ALA A 21 36.14 10.42 31.33
CA ALA A 21 35.67 11.77 31.08
C ALA A 21 34.25 11.87 31.64
N GLN A 22 34.01 12.89 32.44
CA GLN A 22 32.73 13.24 33.05
C GLN A 22 31.62 13.11 32.00
N ALA A 23 30.64 12.24 32.26
CA ALA A 23 29.50 12.07 31.37
C ALA A 23 28.82 13.43 31.15
N ASP A 24 28.61 13.81 29.89
CA ASP A 24 27.86 15.02 29.54
C ASP A 24 26.51 15.01 30.29
N GLU A 25 26.21 16.10 31.00
CA GLU A 25 25.00 16.21 31.81
C GLU A 25 23.74 16.07 30.94
N ALA A 26 22.78 15.29 31.44
CA ALA A 26 21.48 14.99 30.84
C ALA A 26 20.65 16.20 30.39
N PHE A 27 20.89 17.34 31.04
CA PHE A 27 20.22 18.61 30.89
C PHE A 27 21.15 19.70 31.41
N LYS A 28 20.92 20.95 31.03
CA LYS A 28 21.64 22.12 31.54
C LYS A 28 20.87 22.71 32.71
N VAL A 29 21.57 22.94 33.83
CA VAL A 29 21.00 23.70 34.95
C VAL A 29 20.97 25.19 34.63
N THR A 30 19.90 25.87 35.04
CA THR A 30 19.75 27.33 34.97
C THR A 30 19.73 27.94 36.37
N THR A 31 19.84 29.27 36.43
CA THR A 31 19.65 30.05 37.66
C THR A 31 18.32 30.80 37.64
N ILE A 32 17.81 31.13 38.83
CA ILE A 32 16.67 32.03 39.04
C ILE A 32 17.19 33.22 39.86
N GLN A 33 17.00 34.43 39.35
CA GLN A 33 17.35 35.67 40.05
C GLN A 33 16.14 36.60 40.00
N ASN A 34 15.79 37.20 41.15
CA ASN A 34 14.63 38.11 41.28
C ASN A 34 13.30 37.52 40.76
N GLY A 35 13.07 36.22 40.97
CA GLY A 35 11.85 35.55 40.53
C GLY A 35 11.74 35.36 39.01
N GLN A 36 12.84 35.50 38.26
CA GLN A 36 12.90 35.30 36.81
C GLN A 36 13.94 34.24 36.47
N PHE A 37 13.65 33.43 35.44
CA PHE A 37 14.63 32.51 34.87
C PHE A 37 15.72 33.30 34.13
N ALA A 38 16.95 32.78 34.12
CA ALA A 38 18.03 33.39 33.36
C ALA A 38 17.67 33.53 31.86
N PRO A 39 18.10 34.60 31.16
CA PRO A 39 17.76 34.82 29.75
C PRO A 39 18.19 33.66 28.81
N ASN A 40 19.20 32.89 29.19
CA ASN A 40 19.75 31.76 28.43
C ASN A 40 19.27 30.38 28.95
N THR A 41 18.16 30.33 29.70
CA THR A 41 17.58 29.06 30.15
C THR A 41 17.29 28.13 28.97
N THR A 42 17.87 26.92 29.03
CA THR A 42 17.49 25.84 28.13
C THR A 42 16.19 25.23 28.62
N TRP A 43 15.18 25.25 27.75
CA TRP A 43 13.89 24.63 28.00
C TRP A 43 13.89 23.19 27.49
N TYR A 44 13.19 22.31 28.18
CA TYR A 44 13.09 20.90 27.86
C TYR A 44 11.63 20.46 27.82
N THR A 45 11.26 19.61 26.88
CA THR A 45 10.07 18.77 27.05
C THR A 45 10.43 17.49 27.78
N LEU A 46 9.54 17.04 28.64
CA LEU A 46 9.71 15.82 29.43
C LEU A 46 8.70 14.75 29.00
N THR A 47 9.19 13.53 28.86
CA THR A 47 8.35 12.34 28.74
C THR A 47 8.73 11.31 29.80
N ILE A 48 7.76 10.58 30.34
CA ILE A 48 7.98 9.46 31.25
C ILE A 48 7.37 8.17 30.66
N GLY A 49 8.21 7.16 30.40
CA GLY A 49 7.79 5.96 29.69
C GLY A 49 7.10 6.24 28.35
N GLY A 50 7.58 7.26 27.62
CA GLY A 50 7.00 7.74 26.36
C GLY A 50 5.80 8.68 26.49
N ASN A 51 5.26 8.89 27.70
CA ASN A 51 4.10 9.76 27.90
C ASN A 51 4.54 11.20 28.20
N ARG A 52 3.92 12.18 27.53
CA ARG A 52 4.14 13.61 27.79
C ARG A 52 3.88 13.98 29.26
N VAL A 53 4.76 14.80 29.85
CA VAL A 53 4.60 15.43 31.17
C VAL A 53 4.38 16.94 30.99
N SER A 54 3.21 17.43 31.37
CA SER A 54 2.85 18.85 31.28
C SER A 54 2.60 19.48 32.67
N SER A 55 2.43 20.80 32.72
CA SER A 55 1.89 21.48 33.90
C SER A 55 0.56 20.85 34.34
N ASN A 56 0.33 20.80 35.66
CA ASN A 56 -0.98 20.43 36.21
C ASN A 56 -2.02 21.55 36.06
N LYS A 57 -1.63 22.78 35.70
CA LYS A 57 -2.53 23.94 35.57
C LYS A 57 -3.44 24.13 36.81
N GLY A 58 -2.89 23.85 38.00
CA GLY A 58 -3.61 23.91 39.28
C GLY A 58 -4.44 22.66 39.63
N ALA A 59 -4.46 21.62 38.80
CA ALA A 59 -5.10 20.35 39.13
C ALA A 59 -4.36 19.59 40.26
N ALA A 60 -5.06 18.63 40.87
CA ALA A 60 -4.56 17.84 42.00
C ALA A 60 -3.41 16.87 41.65
N TYR A 61 -3.17 16.63 40.36
CA TYR A 61 -2.09 15.80 39.83
C TYR A 61 -1.73 16.22 38.39
N ILE A 62 -0.54 15.82 37.92
CA ILE A 62 -0.15 15.96 36.52
C ILE A 62 -0.68 14.75 35.73
N THR A 63 -1.50 14.99 34.72
CA THR A 63 -1.95 13.99 33.75
C THR A 63 -0.84 13.70 32.74
N LEU A 64 -0.60 12.42 32.46
CA LEU A 64 0.39 11.94 31.50
C LEU A 64 -0.28 11.58 30.17
N GLY A 65 0.42 11.84 29.06
CA GLY A 65 -0.04 11.53 27.70
C GLY A 65 -0.52 12.74 26.91
N GLY A 66 -0.98 12.49 25.68
CA GLY A 66 -1.29 13.51 24.67
C GLY A 66 -0.06 13.97 23.89
N ALA A 67 -0.27 14.77 22.83
CA ALA A 67 0.81 15.28 21.99
C ALA A 67 1.65 16.35 22.71
N THR A 68 2.97 16.27 22.57
CA THR A 68 3.90 17.30 23.06
C THR A 68 4.01 18.42 22.02
N ASP A 69 3.61 19.65 22.37
CA ASP A 69 3.64 20.84 21.50
C ASP A 69 4.53 21.96 22.10
N LYS A 70 4.65 23.11 21.41
CA LYS A 70 5.41 24.30 21.89
C LYS A 70 4.77 24.98 23.10
N GLY A 71 3.61 24.54 23.58
CA GLY A 71 2.91 25.13 24.69
C GLY A 71 3.81 25.29 25.91
N LEU A 72 3.68 26.42 26.61
CA LEU A 72 4.51 26.73 27.78
C LEU A 72 4.34 25.66 28.88
N GLU A 73 3.18 25.01 28.94
CA GLU A 73 2.91 23.90 29.86
C GLU A 73 3.80 22.67 29.63
N ASN A 74 4.40 22.53 28.46
CA ASN A 74 5.23 21.38 28.10
C ASN A 74 6.73 21.67 28.27
N GLN A 75 7.08 22.90 28.67
CA GLN A 75 8.45 23.35 28.74
C GLN A 75 8.92 23.43 30.20
N TRP A 76 9.97 22.69 30.49
CA TRP A 76 10.55 22.51 31.81
C TRP A 76 11.99 23.00 31.84
N CYS A 77 12.45 23.48 32.99
CA CYS A 77 13.86 23.75 33.23
C CYS A 77 14.27 23.20 34.60
N VAL A 78 15.57 23.01 34.77
CA VAL A 78 16.16 22.44 36.00
C VAL A 78 17.09 23.47 36.63
N THR A 79 17.04 23.62 37.95
CA THR A 79 18.03 24.38 38.73
C THR A 79 18.67 23.49 39.79
N GLY A 80 19.70 23.98 40.47
CA GLY A 80 20.36 23.25 41.57
C GLY A 80 21.57 22.47 41.10
N SER A 81 21.95 21.42 41.83
CA SER A 81 23.14 20.62 41.55
C SER A 81 23.02 19.21 42.12
N ALA A 82 23.90 18.29 41.71
CA ALA A 82 23.93 16.93 42.23
C ALA A 82 24.07 16.87 43.77
N THR A 83 24.91 17.73 44.35
CA THR A 83 25.13 17.78 45.82
C THR A 83 24.02 18.52 46.56
N GLY A 84 23.50 19.60 45.99
CA GLY A 84 22.42 20.42 46.56
C GLY A 84 21.03 19.81 46.39
N GLY A 85 20.85 18.95 45.40
CA GLY A 85 19.56 18.50 44.88
C GLY A 85 19.07 19.41 43.76
N TYR A 86 18.34 18.82 42.82
CA TYR A 86 17.76 19.52 41.69
C TYR A 86 16.36 20.03 42.01
N LYS A 87 15.92 21.09 41.32
CA LYS A 87 14.54 21.58 41.33
C LYS A 87 14.03 21.70 39.91
N PHE A 88 12.79 21.31 39.68
CA PHE A 88 12.14 21.39 38.38
C PHE A 88 11.11 22.51 38.38
N TYR A 89 11.07 23.28 37.29
CA TYR A 89 10.09 24.33 37.07
C TYR A 89 9.47 24.18 35.70
N ASN A 90 8.24 24.65 35.55
CA ASN A 90 7.54 24.72 34.28
C ASN A 90 7.42 26.17 33.81
N ARG A 91 7.52 26.39 32.50
CA ARG A 91 7.49 27.71 31.90
C ARG A 91 6.16 28.43 32.09
N LEU A 92 5.04 27.69 32.08
CA LEU A 92 3.71 28.26 32.28
C LEU A 92 3.49 28.73 33.73
N ASP A 93 3.94 27.93 34.70
CA ASP A 93 3.70 28.20 36.12
C ASP A 93 4.66 29.22 36.73
N GLY A 94 5.81 29.44 36.08
CA GLY A 94 6.78 30.46 36.46
C GLY A 94 7.80 30.01 37.51
N ALA A 95 8.74 30.90 37.83
CA ALA A 95 9.91 30.59 38.66
C ALA A 95 9.62 30.48 40.17
N THR A 96 8.38 30.75 40.61
CA THR A 96 7.97 30.69 42.03
C THR A 96 7.30 29.38 42.41
N LYS A 97 6.95 28.54 41.43
CA LYS A 97 6.21 27.28 41.64
C LYS A 97 7.05 26.08 41.19
N PRO A 98 7.99 25.59 42.04
CA PRO A 98 8.71 24.37 41.72
C PRO A 98 7.77 23.15 41.70
N LEU A 99 8.25 22.07 41.11
CA LEU A 99 7.65 20.75 41.29
C LEU A 99 7.86 20.29 42.73
N ILE A 100 6.75 20.09 43.43
CA ILE A 100 6.72 19.64 44.81
C ILE A 100 5.97 18.32 44.94
N ALA A 101 6.35 17.48 45.90
CA ALA A 101 5.63 16.25 46.24
C ALA A 101 5.50 16.06 47.76
N PRO A 102 4.47 15.32 48.22
CA PRO A 102 4.33 14.98 49.63
C PRO A 102 5.44 14.00 50.06
N THR A 103 6.11 14.30 51.18
CA THR A 103 7.16 13.43 51.74
C THR A 103 6.59 12.12 52.35
N GLU A 104 5.28 12.03 52.51
CA GLU A 104 4.57 10.82 52.94
C GLU A 104 3.97 10.11 51.71
N MET A 105 4.36 8.85 51.50
CA MET A 105 3.90 8.02 50.39
C MET A 105 2.57 7.34 50.73
N LYS A 106 1.50 7.66 49.99
CA LYS A 106 0.13 7.17 50.19
C LYS A 106 -0.30 6.19 49.09
N GLY A 107 -1.30 5.38 49.41
CA GLY A 107 -1.80 4.33 48.52
C GLY A 107 -0.80 3.19 48.31
N GLN A 108 -1.12 2.27 47.40
CA GLN A 108 -0.27 1.10 47.14
C GLN A 108 1.06 1.52 46.51
N ASN A 109 2.14 1.42 47.30
CA ASN A 109 3.51 1.78 46.94
C ASN A 109 3.67 3.23 46.44
N GLY A 110 2.94 4.20 47.02
CA GLY A 110 3.05 5.62 46.64
C GLY A 110 2.17 6.04 45.45
N GLY A 111 1.32 5.14 44.95
CA GLY A 111 0.48 5.41 43.78
C GLY A 111 -0.60 6.49 43.95
N GLU A 112 -0.81 7.00 45.16
CA GLU A 112 -1.71 8.13 45.47
C GLU A 112 -0.96 9.40 45.94
N SER A 113 0.37 9.39 45.87
CA SER A 113 1.21 10.56 46.12
C SER A 113 1.59 11.20 44.78
N TYR A 114 1.19 12.46 44.58
CA TYR A 114 1.30 13.14 43.29
C TYR A 114 2.26 14.33 43.36
N PRO A 115 3.33 14.37 42.53
CA PRO A 115 4.05 15.59 42.24
C PRO A 115 3.17 16.60 41.52
N ILE A 116 3.23 17.87 41.94
CA ILE A 116 2.46 18.98 41.38
C ILE A 116 3.31 20.25 41.37
N LEU A 117 2.98 21.21 40.50
CA LEU A 117 3.59 22.55 40.57
C LEU A 117 2.84 23.40 41.58
N GLY A 118 3.57 24.06 42.47
CA GLY A 118 2.99 24.92 43.49
C GLY A 118 4.01 25.51 44.45
N GLU A 119 3.53 26.34 45.37
CA GLU A 119 4.36 26.87 46.46
C GLU A 119 4.69 25.75 47.46
N LEU A 120 5.94 25.70 47.89
CA LEU A 120 6.39 24.73 48.88
C LEU A 120 5.59 24.88 50.18
N LYS A 121 5.03 23.77 50.64
CA LYS A 121 4.14 23.72 51.82
C LYS A 121 4.58 22.63 52.79
N ALA A 122 4.08 22.69 54.02
CA ALA A 122 4.43 21.72 55.06
C ALA A 122 4.14 20.28 54.62
N GLY A 123 5.08 19.36 54.89
CA GLY A 123 5.00 17.95 54.49
C GLY A 123 5.28 17.68 53.02
N TYR A 124 5.84 18.66 52.28
CA TYR A 124 6.26 18.51 50.90
C TYR A 124 7.76 18.80 50.73
N THR A 125 8.36 18.23 49.69
CA THR A 125 9.72 18.55 49.22
C THR A 125 9.67 19.06 47.78
N ASP A 126 10.60 19.94 47.42
CA ASP A 126 10.83 20.43 46.06
C ASP A 126 12.20 20.01 45.50
N THR A 127 12.91 19.14 46.24
CA THR A 127 14.30 18.82 46.00
C THR A 127 14.46 17.37 45.55
N TRP A 128 15.08 17.19 44.39
CA TRP A 128 15.10 15.95 43.63
C TRP A 128 16.51 15.42 43.40
N GLU A 129 16.61 14.11 43.27
CA GLU A 129 17.82 13.39 42.88
C GLU A 129 17.55 12.67 41.55
N ILE A 130 18.58 12.60 40.70
CA ILE A 130 18.48 12.09 39.34
C ILE A 130 19.55 11.03 39.15
N SER A 131 19.15 9.86 38.66
CA SER A 131 20.03 8.75 38.34
C SER A 131 19.73 8.19 36.97
N THR A 132 20.65 7.45 36.37
CA THR A 132 20.46 6.83 35.05
C THR A 132 19.44 5.69 35.12
N SER A 133 18.55 5.63 34.13
CA SER A 133 17.58 4.55 34.03
C SER A 133 18.15 3.34 33.29
N ALA A 134 17.88 2.15 33.81
CA ALA A 134 18.22 0.88 33.14
C ALA A 134 17.40 0.64 31.87
N GLN A 135 16.29 1.35 31.69
CA GLN A 135 15.41 1.28 30.51
C GLN A 135 15.71 2.41 29.50
N GLY A 136 16.78 3.20 29.72
CA GLY A 136 17.09 4.42 28.98
C GLY A 136 16.46 5.66 29.61
N GLY A 137 17.17 6.80 29.57
CA GLY A 137 16.76 8.04 30.24
C GLY A 137 17.18 8.09 31.71
N TYR A 138 16.34 8.69 32.56
CA TYR A 138 16.67 9.03 33.94
C TYR A 138 15.54 8.69 34.92
N TYR A 139 15.89 8.19 36.10
CA TYR A 139 14.97 8.14 37.23
C TYR A 139 15.03 9.45 38.00
N ILE A 140 13.88 9.92 38.48
CA ILE A 140 13.76 11.09 39.35
C ILE A 140 13.11 10.63 40.66
N ASN A 141 13.78 10.88 41.79
CA ASN A 141 13.27 10.57 43.12
C ASN A 141 13.45 11.76 44.07
N GLU A 142 12.68 11.76 45.17
CA GLU A 142 12.90 12.73 46.24
C GLU A 142 14.32 12.57 46.80
N LYS A 143 15.02 13.69 47.03
CA LYS A 143 16.41 13.66 47.51
C LYS A 143 16.50 12.95 48.86
N GLY A 144 17.40 11.97 48.96
CA GLY A 144 17.57 11.16 50.18
C GLY A 144 16.56 10.02 50.33
N HIS A 145 15.64 9.84 49.38
CA HIS A 145 14.65 8.76 49.36
C HIS A 145 14.71 8.00 48.04
N GLU A 146 15.77 7.22 47.83
CA GLU A 146 16.05 6.51 46.57
C GLU A 146 14.90 5.60 46.09
N LYS A 147 14.07 5.08 47.00
CA LYS A 147 12.90 4.26 46.66
C LYS A 147 11.75 5.08 46.10
N ASN A 148 11.63 6.37 46.41
CA ASN A 148 10.51 7.22 46.01
C ASN A 148 10.70 7.71 44.56
N LYS A 149 10.73 6.78 43.61
CA LYS A 149 10.88 7.08 42.18
C LYS A 149 9.54 7.49 41.59
N MET A 150 9.54 8.57 40.83
CA MET A 150 8.38 8.98 40.05
C MET A 150 8.03 7.90 39.01
N ASN A 151 6.73 7.71 38.75
CA ASN A 151 6.22 6.67 37.85
C ASN A 151 4.87 7.07 37.24
N ASN A 152 4.57 6.54 36.06
CA ASN A 152 3.25 6.61 35.45
C ASN A 152 2.29 5.62 36.12
N ARG A 153 1.38 6.14 36.94
CA ARG A 153 0.34 5.35 37.62
C ARG A 153 -1.03 5.69 37.03
N ASN A 154 -1.49 4.87 36.09
CA ASN A 154 -2.79 5.00 35.41
C ASN A 154 -2.97 6.37 34.72
N GLY A 155 -1.95 6.82 33.97
CA GLY A 155 -1.99 8.10 33.25
C GLY A 155 -1.80 9.32 34.16
N ARG A 156 -1.27 9.12 35.37
CA ARG A 156 -0.99 10.19 36.34
C ARG A 156 0.46 10.09 36.79
N LEU A 157 1.12 11.24 36.92
CA LEU A 157 2.46 11.28 37.51
C LEU A 157 2.32 11.08 39.03
N ALA A 158 2.83 9.95 39.52
CA ALA A 158 2.81 9.58 40.94
C ALA A 158 4.13 8.90 41.32
N PHE A 159 4.17 8.19 42.46
CA PHE A 159 5.36 7.44 42.88
C PHE A 159 5.17 5.93 42.79
N TRP A 160 6.29 5.22 42.67
CA TRP A 160 6.38 3.78 42.88
C TRP A 160 7.55 3.43 43.81
N THR A 161 7.24 3.08 45.05
CA THR A 161 8.25 2.74 46.07
C THR A 161 8.71 1.28 46.05
N GLY A 162 8.04 0.45 45.25
CA GLY A 162 8.31 -0.99 45.15
C GLY A 162 9.27 -1.37 44.03
N GLY A 163 9.69 -0.44 43.17
CA GLY A 163 10.54 -0.74 42.01
C GLY A 163 10.67 0.43 41.04
N ALA A 164 11.20 0.14 39.85
CA ALA A 164 11.26 1.05 38.72
C ALA A 164 11.13 0.26 37.41
N ASP A 165 10.43 0.81 36.42
CA ASP A 165 10.24 0.24 35.10
C ASP A 165 10.31 1.33 34.03
N LEU A 166 9.90 1.02 32.79
CA LEU A 166 9.83 2.01 31.72
C LEU A 166 8.93 3.20 32.10
N GLY A 167 7.87 2.97 32.88
CA GLY A 167 6.98 4.00 33.40
C GLY A 167 7.64 4.92 34.43
N SER A 168 8.87 4.67 34.87
CA SER A 168 9.68 5.55 35.72
C SER A 168 10.78 6.31 34.97
N SER A 169 10.95 6.05 33.67
CA SER A 169 12.08 6.57 32.90
C SER A 169 11.75 7.90 32.23
N PHE A 170 12.38 8.97 32.70
CA PHE A 170 12.29 10.30 32.10
C PHE A 170 13.27 10.49 30.95
N VAL A 171 12.80 11.16 29.90
CA VAL A 171 13.65 11.66 28.82
C VAL A 171 13.54 13.18 28.77
N PHE A 172 14.69 13.84 28.82
CA PHE A 172 14.84 15.28 28.61
C PHE A 172 15.11 15.53 27.14
N SER A 173 14.29 16.37 26.51
CA SER A 173 14.48 16.76 25.12
C SER A 173 14.50 18.27 25.02
N ALA A 174 15.63 18.86 24.67
CA ALA A 174 15.78 20.31 24.58
C ALA A 174 14.80 20.88 23.54
N VAL A 175 14.13 21.99 23.87
CA VAL A 175 13.24 22.71 22.94
C VAL A 175 14.09 23.33 21.82
N ASN A 176 15.25 23.90 22.17
CA ASN A 176 16.22 24.46 21.23
C ASN A 176 17.62 23.97 21.63
N ALA A 177 18.47 23.73 20.64
CA ALA A 177 19.88 23.41 20.87
C ALA A 177 20.78 24.09 19.84
N SER A 178 22.01 24.35 20.26
CA SER A 178 23.07 24.86 19.39
C SER A 178 24.28 23.96 19.53
N PHE A 179 24.87 23.62 18.39
CA PHE A 179 25.98 22.69 18.28
C PHE A 179 27.15 23.39 17.63
N THR A 180 28.32 23.28 18.23
CA THR A 180 29.58 23.51 17.53
C THR A 180 29.93 22.24 16.75
N VAL A 181 30.48 22.40 15.55
CA VAL A 181 30.90 21.30 14.67
C VAL A 181 32.42 21.32 14.55
N ASP A 182 33.06 20.48 15.35
CA ASP A 182 34.50 20.22 15.30
C ASP A 182 34.81 18.84 15.88
N MET A 183 36.09 18.46 15.96
CA MET A 183 36.48 17.16 16.49
C MET A 183 36.51 17.10 18.03
N THR A 184 36.24 18.20 18.73
CA THR A 184 36.11 18.23 20.21
C THR A 184 34.68 17.96 20.66
N THR A 185 33.72 18.31 19.80
CA THR A 185 32.28 18.22 20.05
C THR A 185 31.60 17.06 19.34
N GLY A 186 32.35 16.31 18.54
CA GLY A 186 31.88 15.12 17.86
C GLY A 186 32.98 14.34 17.15
N GLN A 187 32.59 13.31 16.41
CA GLN A 187 33.51 12.35 15.81
C GLN A 187 32.99 11.81 14.48
N PHE A 188 33.91 11.35 13.63
CA PHE A 188 33.56 10.65 12.40
C PHE A 188 33.07 9.23 12.69
N THR A 189 31.92 8.87 12.14
CA THR A 189 31.25 7.57 12.38
C THR A 189 31.16 6.69 11.14
N LYS A 190 31.35 7.25 9.94
CA LYS A 190 31.54 6.51 8.68
C LYS A 190 32.77 7.04 7.96
N SER A 191 33.64 6.13 7.54
CA SER A 191 34.90 6.50 6.88
C SER A 191 35.34 5.45 5.88
N ASN A 192 36.27 5.83 5.01
CA ASN A 192 37.00 4.88 4.19
C ASN A 192 37.80 3.89 5.07
N ALA A 193 38.22 2.77 4.49
CA ALA A 193 38.94 1.72 5.23
C ALA A 193 40.21 2.23 5.94
N ALA A 194 40.88 3.23 5.35
CA ALA A 194 42.07 3.87 5.91
C ALA A 194 41.77 4.90 7.02
N LYS A 195 40.50 5.25 7.27
CA LYS A 195 40.03 6.30 8.19
C LYS A 195 40.69 7.67 7.96
N THR A 196 41.07 7.95 6.72
CA THR A 196 41.65 9.24 6.31
C THR A 196 40.60 10.23 5.84
N TRP A 197 39.47 9.72 5.34
CA TRP A 197 38.33 10.53 4.91
C TRP A 197 37.03 9.90 5.37
N ALA A 198 36.07 10.74 5.72
CA ALA A 198 34.80 10.38 6.32
C ALA A 198 33.61 10.86 5.48
N SER A 199 32.48 10.18 5.60
CA SER A 199 31.20 10.60 5.01
C SER A 199 30.17 11.00 6.06
N GLU A 200 30.49 10.87 7.34
CA GLU A 200 29.57 11.16 8.44
C GLU A 200 30.33 11.61 9.69
N TRP A 201 29.91 12.74 10.25
CA TRP A 201 30.28 13.24 11.58
C TRP A 201 29.05 13.29 12.46
N LYS A 202 29.19 12.90 13.73
CA LYS A 202 28.13 12.98 14.75
C LYS A 202 28.59 13.74 15.97
N SER A 203 27.71 14.59 16.52
CA SER A 203 27.93 15.23 17.82
C SER A 203 28.02 14.20 18.95
N ASN A 204 28.77 14.53 20.00
CA ASN A 204 28.84 13.75 21.23
C ASN A 204 27.49 13.70 21.96
N ALA A 205 26.69 14.77 21.86
CA ALA A 205 25.33 14.79 22.36
C ALA A 205 24.45 13.75 21.65
N THR A 206 23.55 13.13 22.42
CA THR A 206 22.71 12.01 21.98
C THR A 206 21.23 12.39 21.82
N ASN A 207 20.76 13.50 22.40
CA ASN A 207 19.39 13.99 22.23
C ASN A 207 19.28 15.52 22.39
N PRO A 208 19.12 16.30 21.29
CA PRO A 208 19.28 15.87 19.91
C PRO A 208 20.72 15.44 19.60
N GLN A 209 20.89 14.55 18.61
CA GLN A 209 22.20 14.24 18.04
C GLN A 209 22.29 14.89 16.66
N LEU A 210 23.23 15.82 16.49
CA LEU A 210 23.53 16.43 15.20
C LEU A 210 24.34 15.44 14.35
N VAL A 211 23.95 15.28 13.10
CA VAL A 211 24.63 14.48 12.08
C VAL A 211 24.90 15.35 10.85
N ILE A 212 26.15 15.36 10.41
CA ILE A 212 26.58 16.00 9.18
C ILE A 212 27.13 14.92 8.26
N SER A 213 26.65 14.87 7.02
CA SER A 213 26.92 13.76 6.11
C SER A 213 27.12 14.20 4.66
N THR A 214 27.81 13.36 3.89
CA THR A 214 27.99 13.48 2.44
C THR A 214 27.76 12.11 1.78
N PRO A 215 27.38 12.04 0.49
CA PRO A 215 27.20 10.77 -0.23
C PRO A 215 28.48 9.91 -0.28
N THR A 216 29.63 10.59 -0.31
CA THR A 216 30.98 10.01 -0.44
C THR A 216 31.88 10.44 0.71
N ASN A 217 33.07 9.84 0.83
CA ASN A 217 34.01 10.12 1.91
C ASN A 217 34.78 11.44 1.66
N ASP A 218 34.12 12.58 1.87
CA ASP A 218 34.65 13.91 1.51
C ASP A 218 34.89 14.85 2.72
N PHE A 219 34.78 14.31 3.93
CA PHE A 219 35.18 15.00 5.16
C PHE A 219 36.57 14.58 5.61
N GLY A 220 37.36 15.58 6.00
CA GLY A 220 38.63 15.38 6.67
C GLY A 220 38.72 16.23 7.93
N LYS A 221 39.89 16.22 8.55
CA LYS A 221 40.20 17.12 9.66
C LYS A 221 41.62 17.65 9.55
N GLN A 222 41.83 18.87 10.02
CA GLN A 222 43.15 19.41 10.30
C GLN A 222 43.18 19.81 11.78
N ASN A 223 43.94 19.06 12.58
CA ASN A 223 43.83 19.08 14.04
C ASN A 223 42.38 18.81 14.47
N ASN A 224 41.73 19.76 15.14
CA ASN A 224 40.33 19.68 15.52
C ASN A 224 39.38 20.36 14.51
N THR A 225 39.89 21.00 13.47
CA THR A 225 39.10 21.77 12.50
C THR A 225 38.52 20.84 11.43
N PHE A 226 37.24 21.05 11.11
CA PHE A 226 36.53 20.30 10.08
C PHE A 226 37.02 20.70 8.69
N VAL A 227 37.27 19.72 7.81
CA VAL A 227 37.69 19.94 6.42
C VAL A 227 36.64 19.36 5.47
N LEU A 228 36.22 20.14 4.50
CA LEU A 228 35.33 19.72 3.41
C LEU A 228 36.10 19.64 2.09
N ALA A 229 35.91 18.59 1.31
CA ALA A 229 36.38 18.51 -0.06
C ALA A 229 35.22 18.36 -1.06
N SER A 230 35.45 18.72 -2.33
CA SER A 230 34.48 18.55 -3.41
C SER A 230 34.38 17.12 -3.96
N GLY A 231 35.20 16.21 -3.45
CA GLY A 231 35.18 14.79 -3.82
C GLY A 231 35.75 14.51 -5.21
N GLN A 232 35.87 13.22 -5.55
CA GLN A 232 36.43 12.79 -6.85
C GLN A 232 35.57 13.25 -8.03
N ASP A 233 34.25 13.33 -7.82
CA ASP A 233 33.28 13.80 -8.80
C ASP A 233 33.26 15.33 -8.95
N GLN A 234 34.12 16.03 -8.19
CA GLN A 234 34.23 17.51 -8.17
C GLN A 234 32.90 18.21 -7.86
N ASN A 235 31.99 17.50 -7.21
CA ASN A 235 30.68 17.96 -6.81
C ASN A 235 30.25 17.18 -5.57
N ASN A 236 29.95 17.89 -4.50
CA ASN A 236 29.59 17.30 -3.23
C ASN A 236 28.42 18.07 -2.62
N THR A 237 27.51 17.36 -1.95
CA THR A 237 26.40 17.92 -1.18
C THR A 237 26.54 17.49 0.28
N VAL A 238 26.61 18.46 1.17
CA VAL A 238 26.64 18.27 2.62
C VAL A 238 25.23 18.40 3.16
N SER A 239 24.80 17.39 3.92
CA SER A 239 23.51 17.36 4.61
C SER A 239 23.66 17.46 6.12
N ILE A 240 22.85 18.31 6.74
CA ILE A 240 22.80 18.58 8.18
C ILE A 240 21.43 18.12 8.72
N THR A 241 21.43 17.23 9.73
CA THR A 241 20.20 16.72 10.37
C THR A 241 20.40 16.58 11.89
N ALA A 242 19.32 16.58 12.68
CA ALA A 242 19.40 16.51 14.16
C ALA A 242 18.49 15.44 14.79
N GLY A 243 18.25 14.36 14.05
CA GLY A 243 17.29 13.32 14.43
C GLY A 243 15.84 13.64 14.00
N PRO A 244 14.94 12.65 14.05
CA PRO A 244 13.59 12.77 13.48
C PRO A 244 12.65 13.72 14.25
N GLU A 245 13.00 14.08 15.48
CA GLU A 245 12.20 14.97 16.34
C GLU A 245 12.66 16.43 16.29
N TYR A 246 13.62 16.78 15.43
CA TYR A 246 14.21 18.12 15.36
C TYR A 246 14.31 18.63 13.92
N VAL A 247 14.21 19.96 13.79
CA VAL A 247 14.42 20.68 12.53
C VAL A 247 15.65 21.58 12.66
N VAL A 248 16.39 21.74 11.57
CA VAL A 248 17.52 22.67 11.48
C VAL A 248 16.97 24.07 11.20
N THR A 249 17.21 25.01 12.10
CA THR A 249 16.68 26.38 12.01
C THR A 249 17.71 27.38 11.47
N GLY A 250 18.99 26.98 11.47
CA GLY A 250 20.07 27.78 10.93
C GLY A 250 21.43 27.11 11.07
N TYR A 251 22.41 27.63 10.35
CA TYR A 251 23.81 27.26 10.49
C TYR A 251 24.71 28.42 10.04
N LYS A 252 25.91 28.47 10.58
CA LYS A 252 26.94 29.43 10.17
C LYS A 252 28.31 28.79 10.22
N PHE A 253 29.22 29.25 9.38
CA PHE A 253 30.63 28.86 9.42
C PHE A 253 31.51 29.89 8.72
N THR A 254 32.77 29.92 9.12
CA THR A 254 33.86 30.63 8.45
C THR A 254 34.64 29.64 7.60
N PHE A 255 34.96 30.00 6.35
CA PHE A 255 35.67 29.14 5.42
C PHE A 255 36.83 29.82 4.71
N LYS A 256 37.85 29.03 4.35
CA LYS A 256 38.99 29.41 3.50
C LYS A 256 39.66 28.17 2.90
N ASN A 257 40.56 28.39 1.94
CA ASN A 257 41.43 27.34 1.42
C ASN A 257 42.24 26.67 2.54
N MET A 258 42.26 25.33 2.56
CA MET A 258 43.15 24.58 3.45
C MET A 258 44.62 24.72 3.03
N VAL A 259 44.87 24.79 1.72
CA VAL A 259 46.19 24.99 1.13
C VAL A 259 46.19 26.31 0.35
N ALA A 260 47.03 27.24 0.76
CA ALA A 260 47.12 28.57 0.15
C ALA A 260 47.38 28.49 -1.36
N GLY A 261 46.77 29.38 -2.14
CA GLY A 261 46.89 29.44 -3.59
C GLY A 261 46.02 28.44 -4.36
N THR A 262 45.19 27.65 -3.68
CA THR A 262 44.20 26.77 -4.35
C THR A 262 43.15 27.60 -5.08
N LYS A 263 42.81 27.22 -6.32
CA LYS A 263 41.84 27.96 -7.17
C LYS A 263 40.71 27.04 -7.64
N GLY A 264 39.53 27.63 -7.85
CA GLY A 264 38.41 27.00 -8.54
C GLY A 264 37.47 26.16 -7.67
N ILE A 265 37.57 26.25 -6.33
CA ILE A 265 36.57 25.66 -5.43
C ILE A 265 35.45 26.66 -5.19
N GLN A 266 34.21 26.22 -5.33
CA GLN A 266 32.99 26.99 -5.09
C GLN A 266 32.15 26.33 -4.00
N LEU A 267 31.60 27.11 -3.08
CA LEU A 267 30.55 26.68 -2.16
C LEU A 267 29.20 27.22 -2.63
N THR A 268 28.17 26.37 -2.68
CA THR A 268 26.79 26.79 -2.96
C THR A 268 25.97 26.68 -1.68
N VAL A 269 25.53 27.81 -1.15
CA VAL A 269 24.80 27.90 0.11
C VAL A 269 23.53 28.70 -0.07
N ASN A 270 22.37 28.09 0.25
CA ASN A 270 21.05 28.71 0.12
C ASN A 270 20.83 29.42 -1.24
N GLY A 271 21.18 28.74 -2.33
CA GLY A 271 21.05 29.25 -3.71
C GLY A 271 22.10 30.27 -4.14
N LYS A 272 23.06 30.65 -3.27
CA LYS A 272 24.17 31.57 -3.60
C LYS A 272 25.48 30.82 -3.72
N THR A 273 26.29 31.21 -4.70
CA THR A 273 27.62 30.62 -4.94
C THR A 273 28.73 31.56 -4.44
N TYR A 274 29.72 30.99 -3.75
CA TYR A 274 30.88 31.69 -3.20
C TYR A 274 32.17 31.02 -3.70
N GLU A 275 33.07 31.80 -4.28
CA GLU A 275 34.43 31.33 -4.57
C GLU A 275 35.23 31.23 -3.26
N VAL A 276 35.92 30.10 -3.07
CA VAL A 276 36.79 29.89 -1.91
C VAL A 276 38.14 30.55 -2.17
N THR A 277 38.59 31.38 -1.22
CA THR A 277 39.87 32.08 -1.30
C THR A 277 40.78 31.75 -0.11
N ASP A 278 42.00 32.29 -0.11
CA ASP A 278 42.92 32.20 1.04
C ASP A 278 42.49 33.09 2.22
N LYS A 279 41.62 34.08 1.98
CA LYS A 279 41.07 34.94 3.02
C LYS A 279 39.84 34.29 3.64
N GLU A 280 39.67 34.50 4.95
CA GLU A 280 38.49 34.02 5.66
C GLU A 280 37.23 34.72 5.16
N GLN A 281 36.22 33.90 4.87
CA GLN A 281 34.89 34.32 4.44
C GLN A 281 33.86 33.71 5.39
N GLN A 282 32.76 34.41 5.64
CA GLN A 282 31.72 33.96 6.57
C GLN A 282 30.40 33.76 5.85
N ILE A 283 29.69 32.73 6.28
CA ILE A 283 28.34 32.42 5.87
C ILE A 283 27.49 32.22 7.11
N GLU A 284 26.29 32.80 7.07
CA GLU A 284 25.25 32.62 8.07
C GLU A 284 23.92 32.43 7.34
N VAL A 285 23.22 31.36 7.72
CA VAL A 285 21.88 31.02 7.24
C VAL A 285 21.00 30.94 8.48
N THR A 286 19.99 31.81 8.54
CA THR A 286 19.03 31.88 9.64
C THR A 286 17.61 31.79 9.12
N GLY A 287 16.66 31.48 10.01
CA GLY A 287 15.24 31.48 9.67
C GLY A 287 14.82 30.36 8.73
N LEU A 288 15.56 29.23 8.71
CA LEU A 288 15.08 28.02 8.05
C LEU A 288 13.83 27.54 8.80
N LYS A 289 12.73 27.37 8.06
CA LYS A 289 11.43 27.00 8.63
C LYS A 289 11.15 25.54 8.34
N ASP A 290 10.88 24.77 9.39
CA ASP A 290 10.40 23.37 9.34
C ASP A 290 11.26 22.41 8.49
N MET A 291 12.54 22.72 8.32
CA MET A 291 13.49 21.92 7.54
C MET A 291 14.06 20.79 8.40
N THR A 292 13.70 19.54 8.12
CA THR A 292 14.30 18.37 8.78
C THR A 292 15.76 18.15 8.35
N THR A 293 16.11 18.62 7.15
CA THR A 293 17.46 18.56 6.59
C THR A 293 17.79 19.93 6.03
N ALA A 294 18.98 20.46 6.34
CA ALA A 294 19.55 21.62 5.68
C ALA A 294 20.79 21.21 4.90
N ASP A 295 21.00 21.80 3.72
CA ASP A 295 22.08 21.39 2.83
C ASP A 295 22.93 22.58 2.35
N PHE A 296 24.16 22.28 1.99
CA PHE A 296 25.02 23.14 1.18
C PHE A 296 25.96 22.30 0.30
N GLY A 297 26.40 22.85 -0.83
CA GLY A 297 27.23 22.14 -1.80
C GLY A 297 28.65 22.67 -1.90
N SER A 298 29.58 21.85 -2.39
CA SER A 298 30.87 22.29 -2.87
C SER A 298 31.16 21.72 -4.26
N LYS A 299 31.78 22.51 -5.13
CA LYS A 299 32.12 22.13 -6.51
C LYS A 299 33.53 22.59 -6.86
N GLY A 300 34.24 21.83 -7.67
CA GLY A 300 35.58 22.18 -8.16
C GLY A 300 36.64 21.14 -7.81
N PRO A 301 37.93 21.50 -7.92
CA PRO A 301 39.03 20.57 -7.66
C PRO A 301 38.92 19.90 -6.29
N ASN A 302 39.24 18.61 -6.22
CA ASN A 302 39.19 17.83 -4.98
C ASN A 302 40.30 18.24 -3.99
N LYS A 303 40.11 19.39 -3.36
CA LYS A 303 41.02 20.05 -2.41
C LYS A 303 40.23 20.51 -1.20
N GLY A 304 40.90 20.57 -0.05
CA GLY A 304 40.25 20.86 1.23
C GLY A 304 39.90 22.33 1.41
N VAL A 305 38.72 22.57 2.00
CA VAL A 305 38.24 23.84 2.53
C VAL A 305 38.17 23.69 4.05
N LEU A 306 38.83 24.59 4.78
CA LEU A 306 38.76 24.63 6.24
C LEU A 306 37.46 25.28 6.67
N LEU A 307 36.69 24.62 7.53
CA LEU A 307 35.50 25.18 8.15
C LEU A 307 35.77 25.41 9.64
N THR A 308 35.65 26.67 10.08
CA THR A 308 35.85 27.12 11.46
C THR A 308 34.62 27.89 11.94
N ASN A 309 34.44 28.03 13.27
CA ASN A 309 33.23 28.64 13.85
C ASN A 309 31.95 28.02 13.28
N PHE A 310 31.98 26.72 12.99
CA PHE A 310 30.85 26.02 12.40
C PHE A 310 29.85 25.72 13.51
N GLU A 311 28.73 26.44 13.49
CA GLU A 311 27.63 26.26 14.42
C GLU A 311 26.34 25.90 13.69
N VAL A 312 25.56 25.00 14.28
CA VAL A 312 24.22 24.62 13.82
C VAL A 312 23.22 24.85 14.93
N THR A 313 22.12 25.53 14.61
CA THR A 313 20.98 25.70 15.51
C THR A 313 19.84 24.80 15.10
N VAL A 314 19.26 24.13 16.08
CA VAL A 314 18.14 23.22 15.88
C VAL A 314 17.04 23.53 16.88
N GLU A 315 15.82 23.23 16.48
CA GLU A 315 14.66 23.31 17.35
C GLU A 315 13.94 21.98 17.32
N ARG A 316 13.39 21.56 18.46
CA ARG A 316 12.51 20.40 18.51
C ARG A 316 11.32 20.68 17.59
N ALA A 317 11.03 19.73 16.73
CA ALA A 317 9.93 19.79 15.80
C ALA A 317 8.63 19.58 16.57
N PHE A 318 8.09 20.67 17.11
CA PHE A 318 6.73 20.67 17.62
C PHE A 318 5.81 20.88 16.44
N ARG A 319 5.13 19.82 16.06
CA ARG A 319 4.13 19.92 15.00
C ARG A 319 2.90 20.59 15.60
N GLU A 320 2.50 21.72 15.02
CA GLU A 320 1.14 22.20 15.25
C GLU A 320 0.20 21.09 14.79
N LEU A 321 -0.66 20.63 15.70
CA LEU A 321 -1.69 19.68 15.36
C LEU A 321 -2.61 20.34 14.35
N GLU A 322 -2.70 19.76 13.17
CA GLU A 322 -3.66 20.21 12.16
C GLU A 322 -5.06 20.15 12.76
N PRO A 323 -5.95 21.10 12.43
CA PRO A 323 -7.31 21.09 12.92
C PRO A 323 -7.98 19.73 12.71
N GLN A 324 -8.45 19.12 13.79
CA GLN A 324 -9.09 17.82 13.78
C GLN A 324 -10.36 17.82 14.64
N GLN A 325 -11.27 16.90 14.33
CA GLN A 325 -12.45 16.61 15.13
C GLN A 325 -12.40 15.15 15.56
N ASN A 326 -12.77 14.86 16.81
CA ASN A 326 -12.80 13.49 17.32
C ASN A 326 -14.26 13.03 17.37
N LEU A 327 -14.68 12.21 16.40
CA LEU A 327 -16.09 11.85 16.21
C LEU A 327 -16.54 10.75 17.17
N PHE A 328 -15.68 9.77 17.40
CA PHE A 328 -15.91 8.67 18.32
C PHE A 328 -14.67 8.50 19.20
N VAL A 329 -14.80 8.81 20.50
CA VAL A 329 -13.66 8.96 21.41
C VAL A 329 -13.44 7.68 22.20
N THR A 330 -12.24 7.12 22.11
CA THR A 330 -11.82 5.97 22.92
C THR A 330 -10.92 6.45 24.06
N MET A 331 -11.34 6.17 25.30
CA MET A 331 -10.60 6.50 26.52
C MET A 331 -10.02 5.22 27.17
N PRO A 332 -8.92 5.32 27.96
CA PRO A 332 -8.38 4.19 28.69
C PRO A 332 -9.43 3.48 29.56
N GLY A 333 -9.52 2.15 29.44
CA GLY A 333 -10.47 1.32 30.20
C GLY A 333 -11.95 1.51 29.81
N LYS A 334 -12.24 2.19 28.70
CA LYS A 334 -13.60 2.31 28.13
C LYS A 334 -13.74 1.44 26.88
N THR A 335 -14.99 1.21 26.48
CA THR A 335 -15.33 0.47 25.27
C THR A 335 -14.69 1.13 24.04
N PRO A 336 -13.91 0.39 23.23
CA PRO A 336 -13.25 0.96 22.07
C PRO A 336 -14.20 1.12 20.88
N TYR A 337 -13.97 2.17 20.10
CA TYR A 337 -14.50 2.32 18.74
C TYR A 337 -13.50 1.81 17.73
N ARG A 338 -13.90 1.28 16.58
CA ARG A 338 -12.97 0.88 15.50
C ARG A 338 -13.61 1.00 14.12
N ILE A 339 -12.79 0.75 13.09
CA ILE A 339 -13.22 0.53 11.70
C ILE A 339 -14.05 1.70 11.14
N PRO A 340 -13.40 2.82 10.77
CA PRO A 340 -14.11 3.97 10.23
C PRO A 340 -14.72 3.67 8.85
N ALA A 341 -15.95 4.11 8.66
CA ALA A 341 -16.60 4.23 7.36
C ALA A 341 -17.16 5.66 7.20
N ILE A 342 -17.14 6.20 5.98
CA ILE A 342 -17.68 7.54 5.72
C ILE A 342 -18.23 7.65 4.30
N CYS A 343 -19.36 8.34 4.16
CA CYS A 343 -19.89 8.70 2.86
C CYS A 343 -20.54 10.09 2.89
N THR A 344 -20.58 10.75 1.73
CA THR A 344 -21.31 11.99 1.52
C THR A 344 -22.49 11.70 0.60
N ALA A 345 -23.71 11.96 1.07
CA ALA A 345 -24.93 11.78 0.29
C ALA A 345 -25.15 12.91 -0.73
N LYS A 346 -26.06 12.70 -1.67
CA LYS A 346 -26.39 13.67 -2.72
C LYS A 346 -26.79 15.06 -2.19
N ASN A 347 -27.48 15.12 -1.06
CA ASN A 347 -27.85 16.35 -0.36
C ASN A 347 -26.68 17.05 0.38
N GLY A 348 -25.47 16.52 0.28
CA GLY A 348 -24.25 17.05 0.92
C GLY A 348 -24.09 16.67 2.39
N GLN A 349 -25.04 15.95 2.99
CA GLN A 349 -24.89 15.44 4.34
C GLN A 349 -23.86 14.32 4.39
N ILE A 350 -23.07 14.29 5.46
CA ILE A 350 -22.00 13.30 5.65
C ILE A 350 -22.42 12.35 6.75
N VAL A 351 -22.29 11.04 6.51
CA VAL A 351 -22.52 10.00 7.51
C VAL A 351 -21.18 9.36 7.85
N ALA A 352 -20.73 9.53 9.10
CA ALA A 352 -19.55 8.85 9.64
C ALA A 352 -19.99 7.68 10.52
N ILE A 353 -19.35 6.53 10.33
CA ILE A 353 -19.71 5.25 10.91
C ILE A 353 -18.48 4.67 11.62
N SER A 354 -18.70 4.00 12.76
CA SER A 354 -17.66 3.25 13.45
C SER A 354 -18.28 2.04 14.15
N ASP A 355 -17.53 0.94 14.22
CA ASP A 355 -17.78 -0.12 15.17
C ASP A 355 -17.69 0.44 16.59
N TYR A 356 -18.62 0.06 17.46
CA TYR A 356 -18.52 0.19 18.92
C TYR A 356 -18.44 -1.23 19.48
N ARG A 357 -17.40 -1.54 20.28
CA ARG A 357 -17.04 -2.93 20.61
C ARG A 357 -17.18 -3.24 22.10
N PRO A 358 -18.40 -3.41 22.66
CA PRO A 358 -18.61 -3.82 24.05
C PRO A 358 -17.81 -5.06 24.47
N CYS A 359 -17.58 -5.99 23.55
CA CYS A 359 -16.75 -7.18 23.82
C CYS A 359 -15.24 -6.90 23.87
N GLY A 360 -14.78 -5.71 23.43
CA GLY A 360 -13.37 -5.34 23.29
C GLY A 360 -12.63 -6.01 22.13
N GLY A 361 -13.23 -7.00 21.48
CA GLY A 361 -12.65 -7.80 20.40
C GLY A 361 -13.14 -7.42 19.00
N ASP A 362 -12.81 -8.26 18.03
CA ASP A 362 -13.28 -8.12 16.65
C ASP A 362 -14.68 -8.70 16.45
N ILE A 363 -15.34 -8.34 15.34
CA ILE A 363 -16.61 -8.97 14.99
C ILE A 363 -16.43 -10.50 14.89
N GLY A 364 -17.41 -11.24 15.43
CA GLY A 364 -17.33 -12.69 15.60
C GLY A 364 -16.98 -13.13 17.03
N PHE A 365 -16.33 -12.29 17.84
CA PHE A 365 -15.96 -12.64 19.23
C PHE A 365 -17.01 -12.28 20.28
N GLY A 366 -18.02 -11.49 19.93
CA GLY A 366 -19.06 -11.06 20.85
C GLY A 366 -19.86 -9.89 20.30
N GLU A 367 -20.43 -9.10 21.20
CA GLU A 367 -21.19 -7.89 20.87
C GLU A 367 -20.29 -6.83 20.24
N VAL A 368 -20.68 -6.40 19.04
CA VAL A 368 -20.16 -5.25 18.31
C VAL A 368 -21.37 -4.57 17.69
N ASP A 369 -21.38 -3.25 17.71
CA ASP A 369 -22.47 -2.42 17.21
C ASP A 369 -21.96 -1.48 16.13
N ILE A 370 -22.85 -1.03 15.25
CA ILE A 370 -22.54 0.01 14.28
C ILE A 370 -23.15 1.33 14.76
N LYS A 371 -22.27 2.28 15.10
CA LYS A 371 -22.64 3.64 15.49
C LYS A 371 -22.43 4.61 14.32
N ALA A 372 -23.27 5.63 14.26
CA ALA A 372 -23.14 6.70 13.27
C ALA A 372 -23.33 8.09 13.88
N ARG A 373 -22.77 9.08 13.19
CA ARG A 373 -23.08 10.51 13.34
C ARG A 373 -23.33 11.10 11.96
N ILE A 374 -24.15 12.15 11.92
CA ILE A 374 -24.45 12.87 10.69
C ILE A 374 -23.97 14.32 10.82
N SER A 375 -23.30 14.82 9.80
CA SER A 375 -23.02 16.24 9.61
C SER A 375 -23.91 16.80 8.51
N THR A 376 -24.47 17.99 8.74
CA THR A 376 -25.33 18.70 7.79
C THR A 376 -24.66 19.97 7.23
N ASP A 377 -23.41 20.23 7.59
CA ASP A 377 -22.68 21.46 7.29
C ASP A 377 -21.27 21.20 6.75
N ASN A 378 -21.13 20.15 5.92
CA ASN A 378 -19.87 19.71 5.31
C ASN A 378 -18.79 19.30 6.31
N GLY A 379 -19.19 18.66 7.41
CA GLY A 379 -18.28 18.09 8.41
C GLY A 379 -17.77 19.10 9.43
N LYS A 380 -18.35 20.30 9.53
CA LYS A 380 -17.94 21.31 10.53
C LYS A 380 -18.49 20.98 11.90
N THR A 381 -19.74 20.53 11.97
CA THR A 381 -20.40 20.07 13.19
C THR A 381 -21.10 18.73 12.96
N TRP A 382 -21.31 17.99 14.06
CA TRP A 382 -21.86 16.64 14.02
C TRP A 382 -23.01 16.50 15.01
N GLY A 383 -24.08 15.85 14.57
CA GLY A 383 -25.21 15.48 15.41
C GLY A 383 -24.85 14.45 16.49
N PRO A 384 -25.82 14.11 17.34
CA PRO A 384 -25.65 13.06 18.34
C PRO A 384 -25.36 11.72 17.68
N GLU A 385 -24.66 10.87 18.42
CA GLU A 385 -24.43 9.48 18.04
C GLU A 385 -25.72 8.67 18.11
N PHE A 386 -25.94 7.77 17.15
CA PHE A 386 -27.05 6.82 17.14
C PHE A 386 -26.62 5.46 16.59
N PHE A 387 -27.45 4.43 16.81
CA PHE A 387 -27.20 3.08 16.29
C PHE A 387 -27.75 2.93 14.87
N ILE A 388 -26.93 2.41 13.98
CA ILE A 388 -27.35 1.84 12.68
C ILE A 388 -27.71 0.37 12.85
N ALA A 389 -26.92 -0.35 13.64
CA ALA A 389 -27.16 -1.73 14.02
C ALA A 389 -26.71 -1.94 15.47
N ASN A 390 -27.54 -2.57 16.29
CA ASN A 390 -27.29 -2.81 17.71
C ASN A 390 -27.26 -4.32 17.97
N GLY A 391 -26.09 -4.86 18.31
CA GLY A 391 -25.88 -6.25 18.66
C GLY A 391 -26.61 -6.60 19.96
N LEU A 392 -27.09 -7.84 20.05
CA LEU A 392 -27.80 -8.30 21.25
C LEU A 392 -26.88 -8.98 22.27
N GLY A 393 -25.61 -9.18 21.91
CA GLY A 393 -24.66 -9.95 22.70
C GLY A 393 -25.08 -11.42 22.89
N GLU A 394 -24.24 -12.19 23.61
CA GLU A 394 -24.45 -13.64 23.75
C GLU A 394 -25.60 -14.02 24.69
N LYS A 395 -25.86 -13.19 25.72
CA LYS A 395 -26.79 -13.54 26.81
C LYS A 395 -28.26 -13.41 26.42
N GLN A 396 -28.57 -12.69 25.34
CA GLN A 396 -29.95 -12.26 25.04
C GLN A 396 -30.56 -12.93 23.81
N ASN A 397 -29.85 -13.83 23.10
CA ASN A 397 -30.20 -14.08 21.70
C ASN A 397 -30.29 -15.56 21.27
N LYS A 398 -31.43 -15.93 20.68
CA LYS A 398 -31.67 -17.23 20.01
C LYS A 398 -31.18 -17.23 18.55
N GLU A 399 -31.06 -16.06 17.92
CA GLU A 399 -30.62 -15.87 16.53
C GLU A 399 -29.14 -15.47 16.47
N LYS A 400 -28.24 -16.44 16.25
CA LYS A 400 -26.78 -16.24 16.31
C LYS A 400 -26.22 -15.09 15.45
N TRP A 401 -26.91 -14.69 14.38
CA TRP A 401 -26.46 -13.62 13.49
C TRP A 401 -26.67 -12.21 14.06
N LYS A 402 -27.59 -12.00 15.02
CA LYS A 402 -27.80 -10.69 15.67
C LYS A 402 -26.91 -10.46 16.90
N ILE A 403 -25.90 -11.30 17.13
CA ILE A 403 -25.01 -11.16 18.30
C ILE A 403 -24.16 -9.90 18.20
N GLY A 404 -23.65 -9.60 17.01
CA GLY A 404 -22.88 -8.39 16.73
C GLY A 404 -22.93 -8.04 15.25
N PHE A 405 -22.56 -6.81 14.95
CA PHE A 405 -22.49 -6.19 13.63
C PHE A 405 -21.22 -5.35 13.57
N GLY A 406 -20.33 -5.59 12.60
CA GLY A 406 -19.03 -4.92 12.52
C GLY A 406 -18.50 -4.84 11.09
N ASP A 407 -17.36 -4.19 10.92
CA ASP A 407 -16.67 -4.05 9.64
C ASP A 407 -17.53 -3.40 8.53
N ALA A 408 -18.15 -2.27 8.86
CA ALA A 408 -19.05 -1.57 7.94
C ALA A 408 -18.34 -1.08 6.65
N ALA A 409 -19.00 -1.31 5.50
CA ALA A 409 -18.66 -0.77 4.20
C ALA A 409 -19.87 0.00 3.65
N VAL A 410 -19.67 1.26 3.23
CA VAL A 410 -20.77 2.19 2.93
C VAL A 410 -20.65 2.84 1.55
N VAL A 411 -21.79 3.02 0.87
CA VAL A 411 -21.94 3.85 -0.33
C VAL A 411 -23.19 4.72 -0.20
N ALA A 412 -23.10 5.96 -0.69
CA ALA A 412 -24.25 6.81 -0.94
C ALA A 412 -24.45 6.94 -2.45
N ASP A 413 -25.69 6.88 -2.92
CA ASP A 413 -25.99 7.00 -4.33
C ASP A 413 -25.66 8.42 -4.86
N ALA A 414 -25.01 8.49 -6.02
CA ALA A 414 -24.56 9.75 -6.61
C ALA A 414 -25.72 10.64 -7.14
N GLU A 415 -26.91 10.08 -7.32
CA GLU A 415 -28.08 10.78 -7.86
C GLU A 415 -29.27 10.84 -6.90
N ARG A 416 -29.33 9.95 -5.91
CA ARG A 416 -30.43 9.83 -4.95
C ARG A 416 -29.90 9.96 -3.53
N ASN A 417 -30.76 10.44 -2.62
CA ASN A 417 -30.44 10.44 -1.20
C ASN A 417 -30.72 9.07 -0.56
N GLU A 418 -29.97 8.07 -1.05
CA GLU A 418 -30.01 6.68 -0.59
C GLU A 418 -28.62 6.25 -0.16
N ILE A 419 -28.53 5.47 0.92
CA ILE A 419 -27.29 4.95 1.49
C ILE A 419 -27.44 3.44 1.66
N LEU A 420 -26.41 2.68 1.27
CA LEU A 420 -26.29 1.26 1.54
C LEU A 420 -25.10 1.03 2.48
N ILE A 421 -25.34 0.28 3.55
CA ILE A 421 -24.30 -0.16 4.49
C ILE A 421 -24.31 -1.68 4.48
N MET A 422 -23.17 -2.28 4.11
CA MET A 422 -22.91 -3.71 4.22
C MET A 422 -22.00 -3.95 5.43
N MET A 423 -22.23 -5.02 6.19
CA MET A 423 -21.48 -5.31 7.40
C MET A 423 -21.38 -6.81 7.64
N VAL A 424 -20.39 -7.23 8.42
CA VAL A 424 -20.32 -8.58 8.97
C VAL A 424 -21.32 -8.68 10.13
N CYS A 425 -21.95 -9.84 10.31
CA CYS A 425 -22.83 -10.07 11.47
C CYS A 425 -22.63 -11.44 12.15
N GLY A 426 -23.04 -11.50 13.41
CA GLY A 426 -23.08 -12.71 14.22
C GLY A 426 -21.80 -12.97 15.01
N LYS A 427 -21.56 -14.25 15.28
CA LYS A 427 -20.47 -14.72 16.16
C LYS A 427 -19.50 -15.69 15.50
N THR A 428 -19.45 -15.69 14.18
CA THR A 428 -18.47 -16.50 13.46
C THR A 428 -17.26 -15.63 13.22
N VAL A 429 -16.14 -15.98 13.84
CA VAL A 429 -14.87 -15.33 13.57
C VAL A 429 -14.46 -15.61 12.12
N CYS A 430 -13.95 -14.59 11.42
CA CYS A 430 -13.80 -14.64 9.96
C CYS A 430 -12.96 -15.84 9.47
N TRP A 431 -11.82 -16.14 10.09
CA TRP A 431 -10.96 -17.27 9.71
C TRP A 431 -11.54 -18.64 10.08
N ASP A 432 -12.51 -18.70 11.00
CA ASP A 432 -13.21 -19.92 11.40
C ASP A 432 -14.46 -20.20 10.55
N GLY A 433 -14.86 -19.25 9.69
CA GLY A 433 -16.01 -19.40 8.80
C GLY A 433 -15.90 -20.61 7.89
N ASN A 434 -17.02 -21.31 7.73
CA ASN A 434 -17.17 -22.51 6.92
C ASN A 434 -18.54 -22.52 6.20
N TYR A 435 -18.67 -21.77 5.12
CA TYR A 435 -19.82 -21.88 4.22
C TYR A 435 -19.82 -23.25 3.55
N THR A 436 -20.98 -23.90 3.60
CA THR A 436 -21.32 -25.08 2.80
C THR A 436 -22.70 -24.83 2.17
N THR A 437 -23.01 -25.58 1.10
CA THR A 437 -24.34 -25.55 0.47
C THR A 437 -25.42 -26.22 1.31
N ASP A 438 -25.04 -26.93 2.39
CA ASP A 438 -25.96 -27.54 3.36
C ASP A 438 -26.05 -26.66 4.62
N PRO A 439 -27.18 -25.97 4.86
CA PRO A 439 -27.36 -25.10 6.02
C PRO A 439 -27.07 -25.75 7.37
N ALA A 440 -27.20 -27.09 7.49
CA ALA A 440 -26.93 -27.80 8.74
C ALA A 440 -25.44 -27.85 9.10
N THR A 441 -24.56 -27.79 8.10
CA THR A 441 -23.09 -27.79 8.26
C THR A 441 -22.46 -26.44 7.98
N SER A 442 -23.25 -25.48 7.48
CA SER A 442 -22.79 -24.14 7.10
C SER A 442 -22.71 -23.20 8.31
N ASN A 443 -21.52 -22.68 8.56
CA ASN A 443 -21.29 -21.61 9.53
C ASN A 443 -20.33 -20.56 8.97
N PRO A 444 -20.76 -19.75 7.99
CA PRO A 444 -19.94 -18.69 7.41
C PRO A 444 -19.77 -17.50 8.37
N ASN A 445 -18.83 -16.63 8.03
CA ASN A 445 -18.86 -15.24 8.48
C ASN A 445 -20.01 -14.52 7.77
N ARG A 446 -21.08 -14.21 8.49
CA ARG A 446 -22.36 -13.81 7.88
C ARG A 446 -22.34 -12.34 7.48
N VAL A 447 -23.21 -11.98 6.53
CA VAL A 447 -23.31 -10.63 5.99
C VAL A 447 -24.68 -10.06 6.31
N ALA A 448 -24.72 -8.81 6.78
CA ALA A 448 -25.96 -8.05 6.94
C ALA A 448 -25.91 -6.76 6.13
N GLN A 449 -27.08 -6.21 5.86
CA GLN A 449 -27.25 -4.92 5.21
C GLN A 449 -28.20 -4.01 5.98
N VAL A 450 -27.98 -2.70 5.87
CA VAL A 450 -28.91 -1.63 6.25
C VAL A 450 -29.01 -0.63 5.09
N ARG A 451 -30.21 -0.11 4.84
CA ARG A 451 -30.43 0.98 3.89
C ARG A 451 -30.93 2.23 4.59
N GLY A 452 -30.41 3.37 4.19
CA GLY A 452 -30.88 4.70 4.57
C GLY A 452 -31.57 5.38 3.39
N LYS A 453 -32.70 6.03 3.63
CA LYS A 453 -33.35 6.91 2.65
C LYS A 453 -33.67 8.24 3.31
N PHE A 454 -33.26 9.34 2.67
CA PHE A 454 -33.60 10.66 3.18
C PHE A 454 -35.06 11.00 2.88
N ASN A 455 -35.82 11.32 3.93
CA ASN A 455 -37.17 11.80 3.79
C ASN A 455 -37.16 13.33 3.68
N GLU A 456 -37.43 13.83 2.47
CA GLU A 456 -37.43 15.27 2.20
C GLU A 456 -38.51 16.05 2.96
N LYS A 457 -39.59 15.39 3.43
CA LYS A 457 -40.64 16.06 4.20
C LYS A 457 -40.23 16.26 5.66
N THR A 458 -39.59 15.26 6.26
CA THR A 458 -39.16 15.32 7.67
C THR A 458 -37.75 15.87 7.83
N GLN A 459 -36.99 15.98 6.73
CA GLN A 459 -35.57 16.36 6.71
C GLN A 459 -34.71 15.42 7.57
N GLN A 460 -35.09 14.14 7.61
CA GLN A 460 -34.42 13.11 8.41
C GLN A 460 -34.11 11.87 7.56
N TRP A 461 -33.05 11.15 7.93
CA TRP A 461 -32.77 9.84 7.38
C TRP A 461 -33.63 8.77 8.05
N GLU A 462 -34.28 7.94 7.23
CA GLU A 462 -35.00 6.76 7.66
C GLU A 462 -34.15 5.52 7.34
N TRP A 463 -33.88 4.71 8.36
CA TRP A 463 -33.03 3.53 8.25
C TRP A 463 -33.86 2.26 8.38
N THR A 464 -33.55 1.24 7.58
CA THR A 464 -34.11 -0.09 7.77
C THR A 464 -33.47 -0.79 8.96
N GLU A 465 -34.18 -1.71 9.60
CA GLU A 465 -33.57 -2.68 10.51
C GLU A 465 -32.49 -3.52 9.79
N PRO A 466 -31.46 -4.02 10.49
CA PRO A 466 -30.46 -4.91 9.90
C PRO A 466 -31.11 -6.16 9.29
N LYS A 467 -30.75 -6.46 8.05
CA LYS A 467 -31.20 -7.64 7.31
C LYS A 467 -30.03 -8.55 6.99
N GLU A 468 -30.09 -9.79 7.44
CA GLU A 468 -29.14 -10.86 7.08
C GLU A 468 -29.27 -11.20 5.58
N VAL A 469 -28.16 -11.25 4.85
CA VAL A 469 -28.10 -11.42 3.38
C VAL A 469 -26.99 -12.37 2.92
N THR A 470 -26.52 -13.28 3.77
CA THR A 470 -25.49 -14.29 3.45
C THR A 470 -25.81 -15.05 2.17
N GLU A 471 -27.07 -15.49 2.00
CA GLU A 471 -27.49 -16.26 0.82
C GLU A 471 -27.67 -15.41 -0.44
N SER A 472 -27.51 -14.08 -0.37
CA SER A 472 -27.40 -13.23 -1.56
C SER A 472 -25.96 -13.11 -2.05
N ILE A 473 -24.97 -13.60 -1.29
CA ILE A 473 -23.54 -13.42 -1.55
C ILE A 473 -22.81 -14.75 -1.75
N TYR A 474 -22.89 -15.67 -0.79
CA TYR A 474 -22.09 -16.90 -0.83
C TYR A 474 -22.40 -17.84 -2.02
N PRO A 475 -23.66 -17.99 -2.48
CA PRO A 475 -23.96 -18.80 -3.66
C PRO A 475 -23.23 -18.36 -4.93
N LEU A 476 -22.80 -17.10 -5.02
CA LEU A 476 -21.99 -16.61 -6.14
C LEU A 476 -20.67 -17.37 -6.28
N PHE A 477 -20.15 -17.91 -5.18
CA PHE A 477 -18.85 -18.57 -5.11
C PHE A 477 -18.94 -20.10 -5.12
N VAL A 478 -20.07 -20.65 -5.56
CA VAL A 478 -20.23 -22.08 -5.82
C VAL A 478 -20.04 -22.30 -7.32
N ASP A 479 -19.09 -23.17 -7.71
CA ASP A 479 -18.85 -23.45 -9.11
C ASP A 479 -19.95 -24.36 -9.72
N GLU A 480 -19.89 -24.56 -11.03
CA GLU A 480 -20.85 -25.37 -11.79
C GLU A 480 -20.95 -26.84 -11.33
N ASN A 481 -19.93 -27.35 -10.64
CA ASN A 481 -19.88 -28.71 -10.09
C ASN A 481 -20.38 -28.76 -8.63
N GLY A 482 -20.88 -27.64 -8.09
CA GLY A 482 -21.36 -27.54 -6.72
C GLY A 482 -20.26 -27.36 -5.68
N LYS A 483 -19.00 -27.12 -6.09
CA LYS A 483 -17.89 -26.93 -5.16
C LYS A 483 -17.87 -25.50 -4.63
N VAL A 484 -17.88 -25.36 -3.31
CA VAL A 484 -17.71 -24.08 -2.63
C VAL A 484 -16.27 -23.60 -2.79
N THR A 485 -16.10 -22.46 -3.45
CA THR A 485 -14.80 -21.82 -3.65
C THR A 485 -14.52 -20.71 -2.66
N VAL A 486 -15.47 -20.28 -1.82
CA VAL A 486 -15.25 -19.31 -0.73
C VAL A 486 -16.04 -19.73 0.50
N GLN A 487 -15.34 -20.11 1.57
CA GLN A 487 -15.95 -20.59 2.81
C GLN A 487 -16.17 -19.47 3.85
N SER A 488 -15.50 -18.33 3.69
CA SER A 488 -15.65 -17.18 4.56
C SER A 488 -15.16 -15.93 3.85
N LEU A 489 -15.80 -14.80 4.13
CA LEU A 489 -15.47 -13.51 3.55
C LEU A 489 -15.83 -12.32 4.46
N PHE A 490 -15.29 -11.16 4.12
CA PHE A 490 -15.80 -9.86 4.54
C PHE A 490 -15.61 -8.83 3.41
N MET A 491 -16.48 -7.83 3.35
CA MET A 491 -16.28 -6.69 2.44
C MET A 491 -15.28 -5.72 3.05
N GLY A 492 -14.35 -5.19 2.26
CA GLY A 492 -13.34 -4.27 2.77
C GLY A 492 -13.96 -3.01 3.37
N SER A 493 -13.98 -2.91 4.70
CA SER A 493 -14.63 -1.83 5.46
C SER A 493 -14.15 -0.43 5.09
N GLY A 494 -15.01 0.57 5.18
CA GLY A 494 -14.77 1.92 4.64
C GLY A 494 -15.77 2.26 3.55
N ARG A 495 -15.31 2.81 2.41
CA ARG A 495 -16.18 3.18 1.29
C ARG A 495 -16.31 2.05 0.27
N ILE A 496 -17.53 1.82 -0.22
CA ILE A 496 -17.84 1.03 -1.42
C ILE A 496 -17.75 1.96 -2.63
N CYS A 497 -17.08 1.53 -3.70
CA CYS A 497 -16.96 2.34 -4.92
C CYS A 497 -18.26 2.29 -5.73
N GLN A 498 -18.78 3.45 -6.12
CA GLN A 498 -19.81 3.56 -7.14
C GLN A 498 -19.18 4.06 -8.44
N SER A 499 -19.50 3.40 -9.54
CA SER A 499 -19.04 3.77 -10.87
C SER A 499 -19.50 5.18 -11.24
N ARG A 500 -18.63 5.90 -11.95
CA ARG A 500 -18.94 7.17 -12.62
C ARG A 500 -19.29 6.95 -14.10
N MET A 501 -19.00 5.76 -14.63
CA MET A 501 -19.06 5.44 -16.06
C MET A 501 -20.15 4.43 -16.44
N VAL A 502 -20.50 3.51 -15.52
CA VAL A 502 -21.39 2.39 -15.77
C VAL A 502 -22.68 2.58 -14.99
N LYS A 503 -23.75 2.88 -15.71
CA LYS A 503 -25.11 3.00 -15.18
C LYS A 503 -26.01 1.94 -15.79
N VAL A 504 -26.71 1.18 -14.95
CA VAL A 504 -27.61 0.12 -15.38
C VAL A 504 -28.96 0.33 -14.70
N GLY A 505 -29.98 0.58 -15.51
CA GLY A 505 -31.29 0.97 -14.99
C GLY A 505 -31.19 2.28 -14.19
N ASP A 506 -31.67 2.24 -12.95
CA ASP A 506 -31.74 3.42 -12.08
C ASP A 506 -30.39 3.79 -11.45
N TYR A 507 -29.49 2.83 -11.24
CA TYR A 507 -28.31 3.02 -10.41
C TYR A 507 -27.01 2.93 -11.21
N TYR A 508 -26.00 3.66 -10.74
CA TYR A 508 -24.63 3.37 -11.13
C TYR A 508 -24.15 2.10 -10.44
N ARG A 509 -23.44 1.25 -11.19
CA ARG A 509 -22.88 0.00 -10.69
C ARG A 509 -22.02 0.27 -9.47
N ILE A 510 -22.21 -0.49 -8.39
CA ILE A 510 -21.33 -0.45 -7.21
C ILE A 510 -20.38 -1.65 -7.23
N TYR A 511 -19.15 -1.45 -6.77
CA TYR A 511 -18.11 -2.46 -6.67
C TYR A 511 -17.67 -2.62 -5.21
N ALA A 512 -17.80 -3.85 -4.69
CA ALA A 512 -17.33 -4.21 -3.37
C ALA A 512 -16.22 -5.25 -3.48
N ALA A 513 -15.00 -4.86 -3.12
CA ALA A 513 -13.91 -5.81 -2.95
C ALA A 513 -14.06 -6.57 -1.63
N VAL A 514 -13.83 -7.87 -1.66
CA VAL A 514 -13.97 -8.76 -0.50
C VAL A 514 -12.68 -9.52 -0.25
N TRP A 515 -12.35 -9.71 1.02
CA TRP A 515 -11.37 -10.71 1.43
C TRP A 515 -12.01 -12.10 1.47
N THR A 516 -11.25 -13.14 1.17
CA THR A 516 -11.75 -14.52 1.17
C THR A 516 -10.76 -15.49 1.84
N LYS A 517 -11.29 -16.43 2.64
CA LYS A 517 -10.50 -17.41 3.40
C LYS A 517 -9.61 -18.30 2.54
N ASN A 518 -9.98 -18.58 1.30
CA ASN A 518 -9.18 -19.40 0.39
C ASN A 518 -8.16 -18.59 -0.43
N GLN A 519 -7.54 -17.62 0.23
CA GLN A 519 -6.43 -16.77 -0.18
C GLN A 519 -6.77 -15.66 -1.18
N GLY A 520 -6.64 -14.42 -0.69
CA GLY A 520 -6.72 -13.21 -1.49
C GLY A 520 -8.12 -12.63 -1.65
N ASN A 521 -8.25 -11.76 -2.63
CA ASN A 521 -9.47 -10.99 -2.82
C ASN A 521 -10.36 -11.53 -3.95
N ARG A 522 -11.64 -11.15 -3.87
CA ARG A 522 -12.64 -11.17 -4.95
C ARG A 522 -13.22 -9.77 -5.07
N VAL A 523 -13.92 -9.51 -6.17
CA VAL A 523 -14.77 -8.33 -6.30
C VAL A 523 -16.14 -8.77 -6.74
N ILE A 524 -17.16 -8.25 -6.05
CA ILE A 524 -18.54 -8.39 -6.44
C ILE A 524 -19.10 -7.02 -6.83
N TYR A 525 -20.13 -7.02 -7.67
CA TYR A 525 -20.79 -5.80 -8.09
C TYR A 525 -22.31 -5.93 -7.99
N SER A 526 -22.99 -4.79 -7.98
CA SER A 526 -24.45 -4.71 -8.03
C SER A 526 -24.88 -3.55 -8.93
N ASP A 527 -25.91 -3.80 -9.73
CA ASP A 527 -26.55 -2.83 -10.65
C ASP A 527 -27.87 -2.26 -10.11
N ASP A 528 -28.30 -2.73 -8.93
CA ASP A 528 -29.59 -2.39 -8.31
C ASP A 528 -29.43 -1.96 -6.84
N PHE A 529 -28.30 -1.30 -6.57
CA PHE A 529 -27.92 -0.72 -5.29
C PHE A 529 -27.92 -1.73 -4.13
N GLY A 530 -27.32 -2.90 -4.41
CA GLY A 530 -27.10 -3.98 -3.44
C GLY A 530 -28.32 -4.84 -3.18
N THR A 531 -29.29 -4.89 -4.11
CA THR A 531 -30.44 -5.81 -4.00
C THR A 531 -30.06 -7.20 -4.47
N THR A 532 -29.32 -7.27 -5.59
CA THR A 532 -28.68 -8.47 -6.12
C THR A 532 -27.19 -8.20 -6.36
N TRP A 533 -26.39 -9.27 -6.32
CA TRP A 533 -24.93 -9.20 -6.44
C TRP A 533 -24.42 -10.23 -7.46
N HIS A 534 -23.29 -9.91 -8.07
CA HIS A 534 -22.62 -10.73 -9.08
C HIS A 534 -21.10 -10.68 -8.89
N ILE A 535 -20.36 -11.65 -9.43
CA ILE A 535 -18.89 -11.61 -9.43
C ILE A 535 -18.41 -10.73 -10.57
N LEU A 536 -17.49 -9.79 -10.30
CA LEU A 536 -16.76 -9.08 -11.35
C LEU A 536 -15.59 -9.96 -11.80
N GLY A 537 -15.75 -10.64 -12.94
CA GLY A 537 -14.86 -11.70 -13.41
C GLY A 537 -15.46 -13.09 -13.21
N THR A 538 -14.61 -14.09 -13.02
CA THR A 538 -15.01 -15.50 -12.84
C THR A 538 -14.91 -15.95 -11.38
N VAL A 539 -15.56 -17.07 -11.05
CA VAL A 539 -15.44 -17.71 -9.72
C VAL A 539 -13.98 -18.07 -9.38
N ALA A 540 -13.15 -18.34 -10.39
CA ALA A 540 -11.74 -18.70 -10.24
C ALA A 540 -10.80 -17.50 -10.01
N ASP A 541 -11.17 -16.30 -10.48
CA ASP A 541 -10.28 -15.12 -10.51
C ASP A 541 -9.84 -14.64 -9.14
N ARG A 542 -8.55 -14.69 -8.80
CA ARG A 542 -7.97 -14.13 -7.57
C ARG A 542 -7.17 -12.86 -7.91
N PRO A 543 -7.80 -11.68 -8.04
CA PRO A 543 -7.11 -10.47 -8.53
C PRO A 543 -6.03 -9.91 -7.60
N ALA A 544 -6.03 -10.25 -6.31
CA ALA A 544 -4.92 -9.99 -5.41
C ALA A 544 -4.68 -11.23 -4.54
N PRO A 545 -3.97 -12.25 -5.05
CA PRO A 545 -3.63 -13.44 -4.28
C PRO A 545 -2.82 -13.05 -3.03
N GLY A 546 -3.19 -13.60 -1.87
CA GLY A 546 -2.54 -13.24 -0.60
C GLY A 546 -2.84 -11.82 -0.08
N GLY A 547 -3.71 -11.07 -0.77
CA GLY A 547 -4.23 -9.79 -0.27
C GLY A 547 -5.18 -9.98 0.92
N ASP A 548 -5.22 -8.94 1.76
CA ASP A 548 -6.07 -8.85 2.97
C ASP A 548 -7.21 -7.82 2.71
N GLU A 549 -7.45 -6.86 3.60
CA GLU A 549 -8.45 -5.79 3.47
C GLU A 549 -8.34 -4.97 2.16
N PRO A 550 -9.33 -5.09 1.23
CA PRO A 550 -9.25 -4.45 -0.08
C PRO A 550 -10.14 -3.22 -0.23
N LYS A 551 -9.99 -2.53 -1.36
CA LYS A 551 -10.76 -1.39 -1.83
C LYS A 551 -10.91 -1.42 -3.36
N CYS A 552 -11.98 -0.81 -3.86
CA CYS A 552 -12.17 -0.54 -5.28
C CYS A 552 -12.14 0.97 -5.56
N GLU A 553 -11.75 1.33 -6.77
CA GLU A 553 -11.93 2.67 -7.36
C GLU A 553 -12.01 2.54 -8.89
N GLU A 554 -12.34 3.61 -9.62
CA GLU A 554 -12.50 3.60 -11.08
C GLU A 554 -11.63 4.67 -11.76
N LEU A 555 -10.91 4.27 -12.82
CA LEU A 555 -10.18 5.20 -13.70
C LEU A 555 -11.14 5.95 -14.63
N PRO A 556 -10.73 7.11 -15.19
CA PRO A 556 -11.59 7.91 -16.07
C PRO A 556 -12.10 7.21 -17.33
N ASP A 557 -11.46 6.12 -17.75
CA ASP A 557 -11.85 5.28 -18.89
C ASP A 557 -12.83 4.14 -18.53
N GLY A 558 -13.18 3.98 -17.25
CA GLY A 558 -14.06 2.91 -16.74
C GLY A 558 -13.33 1.63 -16.29
N THR A 559 -12.00 1.58 -16.35
CA THR A 559 -11.22 0.50 -15.74
C THR A 559 -11.39 0.50 -14.23
N VAL A 560 -11.70 -0.66 -13.64
CA VAL A 560 -11.84 -0.78 -12.17
C VAL A 560 -10.48 -1.12 -11.55
N ILE A 561 -10.09 -0.35 -10.55
CA ILE A 561 -8.89 -0.58 -9.73
C ILE A 561 -9.27 -1.43 -8.52
N LEU A 562 -8.50 -2.47 -8.25
CA LEU A 562 -8.41 -3.12 -6.95
C LEU A 562 -7.15 -2.64 -6.24
N SER A 563 -7.29 -2.10 -5.03
CA SER A 563 -6.18 -1.85 -4.10
C SER A 563 -6.35 -2.79 -2.91
N SER A 564 -5.36 -3.62 -2.60
CA SER A 564 -5.44 -4.56 -1.47
C SER A 564 -4.28 -4.45 -0.51
N ARG A 565 -4.57 -4.63 0.77
CA ARG A 565 -3.59 -4.68 1.84
C ARG A 565 -2.62 -5.83 1.60
N MET A 566 -1.32 -5.53 1.67
CA MET A 566 -0.25 -6.52 1.74
C MET A 566 0.75 -6.12 2.81
N ASN A 567 1.61 -7.05 3.22
CA ASN A 567 2.74 -6.69 4.07
C ASN A 567 3.74 -5.83 3.28
N GLY A 568 4.13 -4.68 3.82
CA GLY A 568 5.11 -3.81 3.16
C GLY A 568 4.54 -2.81 2.15
N GLY A 569 3.21 -2.75 1.94
CA GLY A 569 2.59 -1.83 0.99
C GLY A 569 1.19 -2.23 0.50
N ARG A 570 0.94 -2.15 -0.82
CA ARG A 570 -0.36 -2.47 -1.43
C ARG A 570 -0.21 -3.37 -2.67
N PHE A 571 -1.15 -4.27 -2.88
CA PHE A 571 -1.38 -4.86 -4.21
C PHE A 571 -2.29 -3.96 -5.02
N TYR A 572 -1.98 -3.78 -6.31
CA TYR A 572 -2.87 -3.16 -7.30
C TYR A 572 -3.19 -4.16 -8.41
N ASN A 573 -4.42 -4.15 -8.90
CA ASN A 573 -4.80 -4.86 -10.13
C ASN A 573 -5.94 -4.11 -10.83
N TYR A 574 -6.16 -4.39 -12.11
CA TYR A 574 -7.19 -3.78 -12.94
C TYR A 574 -8.18 -4.81 -13.45
N TYR A 575 -9.45 -4.41 -13.51
CA TYR A 575 -10.46 -5.08 -14.31
C TYR A 575 -10.78 -4.22 -15.53
N THR A 576 -10.68 -4.83 -16.72
CA THR A 576 -11.03 -4.19 -17.99
C THR A 576 -12.18 -4.93 -18.65
N TYR A 577 -13.18 -4.16 -19.10
CA TYR A 577 -14.36 -4.70 -19.77
C TYR A 577 -14.07 -5.10 -21.21
N THR A 578 -14.74 -6.17 -21.65
CA THR A 578 -14.97 -6.51 -23.07
C THR A 578 -16.43 -6.25 -23.46
N ASP A 579 -17.35 -6.38 -22.51
CA ASP A 579 -18.75 -5.96 -22.63
C ASP A 579 -19.23 -5.43 -21.28
N VAL A 580 -19.42 -4.11 -21.21
CA VAL A 580 -19.80 -3.39 -19.99
C VAL A 580 -21.19 -3.79 -19.51
N LYS A 581 -22.13 -4.00 -20.45
CA LYS A 581 -23.54 -4.28 -20.13
C LYS A 581 -23.67 -5.61 -19.40
N SER A 582 -23.02 -6.66 -19.91
CA SER A 582 -23.00 -7.97 -19.26
C SER A 582 -21.90 -8.13 -18.21
N ALA A 583 -21.16 -7.05 -17.91
CA ALA A 583 -20.01 -7.03 -17.02
C ALA A 583 -18.92 -8.07 -17.36
N LYS A 584 -18.79 -8.44 -18.64
CA LYS A 584 -17.73 -9.34 -19.10
C LYS A 584 -16.45 -8.56 -19.30
N GLY A 585 -15.34 -9.22 -18.98
CA GLY A 585 -14.02 -8.62 -18.91
C GLY A 585 -13.07 -9.55 -18.17
N SER A 586 -11.89 -9.05 -17.85
CA SER A 586 -10.86 -9.82 -17.18
C SER A 586 -10.06 -8.97 -16.20
N TRP A 587 -9.57 -9.64 -15.15
CA TRP A 587 -8.56 -9.10 -14.27
C TRP A 587 -7.18 -9.19 -14.93
N GLY A 588 -6.38 -8.14 -14.77
CA GLY A 588 -4.99 -8.09 -15.21
C GLY A 588 -4.03 -8.83 -14.26
N LYS A 589 -2.74 -8.53 -14.43
CA LYS A 589 -1.68 -9.03 -13.56
C LYS A 589 -1.54 -8.13 -12.33
N VAL A 590 -1.63 -8.73 -11.14
CA VAL A 590 -1.40 -8.02 -9.87
C VAL A 590 0.02 -7.46 -9.79
N ALA A 591 0.15 -6.24 -9.27
CA ALA A 591 1.43 -5.58 -9.01
C ALA A 591 1.54 -5.18 -7.54
N ALA A 592 2.75 -5.26 -6.99
CA ALA A 592 3.04 -4.83 -5.63
C ALA A 592 3.58 -3.39 -5.63
N SER A 593 2.99 -2.53 -4.81
CA SER A 593 3.48 -1.19 -4.50
C SER A 593 4.19 -1.22 -3.16
N ASN A 594 5.49 -0.92 -3.14
CA ASN A 594 6.32 -1.01 -1.93
C ASN A 594 7.56 -0.11 -2.05
N ALA A 595 8.47 -0.18 -1.06
CA ALA A 595 9.67 0.65 -1.06
C ALA A 595 10.60 0.42 -2.27
N ALA A 596 10.65 -0.81 -2.81
CA ALA A 596 11.59 -1.17 -3.88
C ALA A 596 11.27 -0.49 -5.21
N ASN A 597 10.00 -0.16 -5.47
CA ASN A 597 9.57 0.57 -6.66
C ASN A 597 9.14 2.01 -6.37
N LYS A 598 9.57 2.58 -5.23
CA LYS A 598 9.16 3.92 -4.78
C LYS A 598 7.63 4.07 -4.72
N GLY A 599 6.95 2.97 -4.41
CA GLY A 599 5.51 2.91 -4.23
C GLY A 599 5.08 3.26 -2.80
N THR A 600 3.85 2.89 -2.47
CA THR A 600 3.32 3.04 -1.11
C THR A 600 4.01 2.04 -0.19
N ALA A 601 4.87 2.53 0.71
CA ALA A 601 5.67 1.70 1.60
C ALA A 601 5.30 1.94 3.06
N CYS A 602 5.11 0.86 3.81
CA CYS A 602 5.11 0.88 5.27
C CYS A 602 5.41 -0.50 5.83
N GLY A 603 6.08 -0.58 6.99
CA GLY A 603 6.35 -1.87 7.64
C GLY A 603 5.14 -2.49 8.34
N ASN A 604 3.91 -2.08 7.99
CA ASN A 604 2.67 -2.62 8.56
C ASN A 604 1.64 -2.93 7.48
N SER A 605 0.69 -3.79 7.83
CA SER A 605 -0.49 -4.06 7.01
C SER A 605 -1.73 -3.45 7.67
N THR A 606 -2.50 -2.66 6.94
CA THR A 606 -3.78 -2.09 7.41
C THR A 606 -4.73 -1.76 6.25
N ASN A 607 -6.01 -1.61 6.56
CA ASN A 607 -7.02 -1.04 5.68
C ASN A 607 -6.71 0.44 5.41
N GLY A 608 -6.91 0.87 4.17
CA GLY A 608 -6.69 2.22 3.69
C GLY A 608 -7.31 2.41 2.31
N GLU A 609 -7.74 3.63 2.01
CA GLU A 609 -8.60 3.99 0.88
C GLU A 609 -7.80 4.37 -0.36
N ILE A 610 -8.36 4.09 -1.54
CA ILE A 610 -7.89 4.55 -2.84
C ILE A 610 -8.93 5.49 -3.44
N MET A 611 -8.52 6.63 -3.99
CA MET A 611 -9.43 7.59 -4.62
C MET A 611 -8.80 8.22 -5.86
N ILE A 612 -9.56 8.33 -6.95
CA ILE A 612 -9.16 9.04 -8.18
C ILE A 612 -9.95 10.35 -8.27
N LEU A 613 -9.24 11.47 -8.38
CA LEU A 613 -9.83 12.82 -8.37
C LEU A 613 -9.38 13.63 -9.58
N PRO A 614 -10.27 14.43 -10.19
CA PRO A 614 -9.89 15.37 -11.23
C PRO A 614 -9.20 16.60 -10.62
N VAL A 615 -8.07 17.00 -11.18
CA VAL A 615 -7.22 18.09 -10.67
C VAL A 615 -6.64 18.92 -11.81
N VAL A 616 -6.13 20.10 -11.44
CA VAL A 616 -5.16 20.85 -12.23
C VAL A 616 -3.81 20.77 -11.55
N ARG A 617 -2.74 20.54 -12.32
CA ARG A 617 -1.36 20.66 -11.84
C ARG A 617 -0.94 22.13 -11.91
N ASN A 618 -0.56 22.69 -10.77
CA ASN A 618 -0.40 24.15 -10.65
C ASN A 618 0.81 24.71 -11.39
N SER A 619 1.86 23.90 -11.60
CA SER A 619 3.09 24.32 -12.26
C SER A 619 2.92 24.64 -13.75
N ASP A 620 2.01 23.97 -14.44
CA ASP A 620 1.78 24.11 -15.89
C ASP A 620 0.30 24.24 -16.28
N GLN A 621 -0.59 24.31 -15.30
CA GLN A 621 -2.05 24.38 -15.46
C GLN A 621 -2.65 23.20 -16.23
N LYS A 622 -1.98 22.03 -16.21
CA LYS A 622 -2.46 20.84 -16.90
C LYS A 622 -3.64 20.21 -16.17
N GLU A 623 -4.76 20.07 -16.88
CA GLU A 623 -5.91 19.28 -16.42
C GLU A 623 -5.63 17.78 -16.53
N MET A 624 -5.89 17.06 -15.43
CA MET A 624 -5.54 15.65 -15.30
C MET A 624 -6.25 15.00 -14.10
N TYR A 625 -5.85 13.77 -13.75
CA TYR A 625 -6.35 13.07 -12.58
C TYR A 625 -5.23 12.77 -11.58
N LEU A 626 -5.59 12.66 -10.31
CA LEU A 626 -4.69 12.34 -9.19
C LEU A 626 -5.21 11.10 -8.46
N ALA A 627 -4.34 10.14 -8.23
CA ALA A 627 -4.60 9.01 -7.35
C ALA A 627 -4.17 9.34 -5.92
N LEU A 628 -5.02 9.04 -4.94
CA LEU A 628 -4.73 9.13 -3.51
C LEU A 628 -4.78 7.73 -2.89
N GLN A 629 -3.80 7.37 -2.07
CA GLN A 629 -3.84 6.12 -1.27
C GLN A 629 -3.53 6.41 0.19
N SER A 630 -4.48 6.16 1.09
CA SER A 630 -4.22 6.30 2.54
C SER A 630 -3.64 5.03 3.14
N ILE A 631 -2.59 5.16 3.95
CA ILE A 631 -2.00 4.13 4.82
C ILE A 631 -1.09 4.77 5.90
N PRO A 632 -0.74 4.07 7.00
CA PRO A 632 0.33 4.37 7.94
C PRO A 632 1.69 4.51 7.26
N PHE A 633 2.50 5.45 7.71
CA PHE A 633 3.86 5.65 7.21
C PHE A 633 4.94 5.09 8.15
N GLY A 634 4.61 4.87 9.42
CA GLY A 634 5.53 4.37 10.45
C GLY A 634 5.19 2.95 10.89
N ASN A 635 6.18 2.18 11.36
CA ASN A 635 6.01 0.81 11.88
C ASN A 635 5.10 0.77 13.12
N GLY A 636 4.46 -0.37 13.39
CA GLY A 636 3.59 -0.57 14.55
C GLY A 636 2.24 0.14 14.48
N ARG A 637 1.69 0.35 13.26
CA ARG A 637 0.46 1.13 13.02
C ARG A 637 0.56 2.55 13.57
N ASN A 638 1.49 3.31 13.00
CA ASN A 638 1.75 4.70 13.35
C ASN A 638 1.76 5.58 12.10
N ASN A 639 1.51 6.87 12.31
CA ASN A 639 1.72 7.91 11.30
C ASN A 639 0.84 7.76 10.04
N VAL A 640 -0.46 7.56 10.20
CA VAL A 640 -1.39 7.50 9.05
C VAL A 640 -1.33 8.78 8.22
N GLY A 641 -1.43 8.61 6.90
CA GLY A 641 -1.42 9.71 5.95
C GLY A 641 -1.91 9.27 4.57
N ILE A 642 -1.70 10.13 3.58
CA ILE A 642 -2.20 10.00 2.21
C ILE A 642 -1.01 10.12 1.25
N TYR A 643 -0.71 9.08 0.49
CA TYR A 643 0.15 9.18 -0.69
C TYR A 643 -0.64 9.79 -1.85
N TYR A 644 0.03 10.53 -2.74
CA TYR A 644 -0.55 11.03 -3.98
C TYR A 644 0.33 10.70 -5.19
N LYS A 645 -0.32 10.38 -6.31
CA LYS A 645 0.33 10.08 -7.59
C LYS A 645 -0.44 10.74 -8.73
N GLU A 646 0.28 11.44 -9.58
CA GLU A 646 -0.21 12.10 -10.77
C GLU A 646 -0.51 11.06 -11.87
N LEU A 647 -1.64 11.20 -12.53
CA LEU A 647 -2.01 10.45 -13.72
C LEU A 647 -1.94 11.41 -14.93
N ALA A 648 -0.74 11.91 -15.23
CA ALA A 648 -0.54 12.96 -16.22
C ALA A 648 -0.42 12.42 -17.66
N SER A 649 0.12 11.21 -17.78
CA SER A 649 0.40 10.47 -18.99
C SER A 649 -0.04 9.01 -18.85
N LEU A 650 -0.20 8.32 -19.97
CA LEU A 650 -0.56 6.91 -19.97
C LEU A 650 0.46 6.05 -19.21
N ASN A 651 1.75 6.39 -19.30
CA ASN A 651 2.82 5.64 -18.61
C ASN A 651 2.69 5.64 -17.09
N ASP A 652 1.91 6.55 -16.50
CA ASP A 652 1.72 6.61 -15.06
C ASP A 652 0.78 5.51 -14.54
N PHE A 653 -0.06 4.93 -15.40
CA PHE A 653 -1.12 3.99 -14.98
C PHE A 653 -1.59 2.98 -16.05
N VAL A 654 -0.90 2.84 -17.18
CA VAL A 654 -1.31 1.88 -18.25
C VAL A 654 -1.41 0.44 -17.77
N THR A 655 -0.61 0.07 -16.78
CA THR A 655 -0.62 -1.24 -16.12
C THR A 655 -0.67 -1.09 -14.59
N PRO A 656 -1.09 -2.14 -13.87
CA PRO A 656 -0.99 -2.16 -12.42
C PRO A 656 0.43 -1.88 -11.91
N ASP A 657 1.47 -2.32 -12.62
CA ASP A 657 2.88 -2.04 -12.29
C ASP A 657 3.21 -0.54 -12.33
N SER A 658 2.74 0.18 -13.36
CA SER A 658 2.97 1.63 -13.46
C SER A 658 2.27 2.42 -12.35
N LEU A 659 1.02 2.06 -12.00
CA LEU A 659 0.31 2.70 -10.89
C LEU A 659 0.94 2.37 -9.54
N ALA A 660 1.47 1.15 -9.39
CA ALA A 660 2.09 0.70 -8.16
C ALA A 660 3.42 1.42 -7.84
N ALA A 661 4.07 2.02 -8.84
CA ALA A 661 5.41 2.58 -8.70
C ALA A 661 5.43 4.12 -8.72
N ASN A 662 6.53 4.69 -8.20
CA ASN A 662 6.84 6.12 -8.29
C ASN A 662 5.68 7.03 -7.86
N TRP A 663 5.27 6.93 -6.59
CA TRP A 663 4.30 7.87 -6.02
C TRP A 663 4.99 9.20 -5.73
N ASP A 664 4.40 10.31 -6.17
CA ASP A 664 5.06 11.63 -6.24
C ASP A 664 5.28 12.27 -4.88
N GLY A 665 4.43 11.93 -3.91
CA GLY A 665 4.60 12.42 -2.55
C GLY A 665 3.55 11.89 -1.59
N LYS A 666 3.57 12.46 -0.39
CA LYS A 666 2.69 12.06 0.69
C LYS A 666 2.44 13.19 1.69
N HIS A 667 1.25 13.18 2.27
CA HIS A 667 0.83 14.01 3.39
C HIS A 667 0.66 13.16 4.63
N GLN A 668 1.39 13.45 5.70
CA GLN A 668 1.27 12.71 6.96
C GLN A 668 0.22 13.38 7.85
N SER A 669 -0.88 12.69 8.11
CA SER A 669 -2.02 13.23 8.88
C SER A 669 -1.88 13.00 10.38
N SER A 670 -1.24 11.92 10.81
CA SER A 670 -1.01 11.64 12.24
C SER A 670 0.48 11.47 12.51
N PHE A 671 0.86 11.69 13.76
CA PHE A 671 2.24 11.58 14.25
C PHE A 671 2.37 10.62 15.44
N ILE A 672 1.30 9.91 15.75
CA ILE A 672 1.20 8.95 16.85
C ILE A 672 0.59 7.64 16.36
N GLY A 673 0.31 6.72 17.30
CA GLY A 673 -0.43 5.48 17.04
C GLY A 673 -1.68 5.78 16.24
N SER A 674 -1.73 5.26 15.02
CA SER A 674 -2.80 5.50 14.06
C SER A 674 -2.83 4.47 12.95
N CYS A 675 -4.03 4.08 12.51
CA CYS A 675 -4.14 3.03 11.50
C CYS A 675 -5.30 3.15 10.51
N TYR A 676 -6.40 2.44 10.74
CA TYR A 676 -7.42 2.24 9.71
C TYR A 676 -7.95 3.59 9.26
N SER A 677 -8.12 3.76 7.95
CA SER A 677 -8.50 5.06 7.39
C SER A 677 -9.39 4.91 6.16
N THR A 678 -10.26 5.88 5.96
CA THR A 678 -11.05 6.04 4.74
C THR A 678 -11.33 7.53 4.48
N MET A 679 -11.91 7.83 3.32
CA MET A 679 -12.20 9.20 2.91
C MET A 679 -13.42 9.30 2.01
N SER A 680 -14.07 10.46 2.06
CA SER A 680 -15.11 10.86 1.12
C SER A 680 -14.95 12.34 0.76
N MET A 681 -15.35 12.73 -0.45
CA MET A 681 -15.40 14.15 -0.82
C MET A 681 -16.66 14.79 -0.24
N THR A 682 -16.52 15.95 0.39
CA THR A 682 -17.64 16.78 0.85
C THR A 682 -18.25 17.58 -0.31
N ALA A 683 -19.44 18.15 -0.10
CA ALA A 683 -20.07 18.99 -1.11
C ALA A 683 -19.33 20.32 -1.33
N ASP A 684 -18.55 20.78 -0.34
CA ASP A 684 -17.70 21.98 -0.40
C ASP A 684 -16.23 21.68 -0.77
N ASP A 685 -16.00 20.61 -1.53
CA ASP A 685 -14.73 20.30 -2.21
C ASP A 685 -13.56 19.97 -1.27
N LYS A 686 -13.86 19.53 -0.05
CA LYS A 686 -12.87 19.02 0.90
C LYS A 686 -12.88 17.50 0.92
N LEU A 687 -11.72 16.93 1.23
CA LEU A 687 -11.58 15.52 1.55
C LEU A 687 -11.85 15.34 3.05
N ALA A 688 -12.97 14.71 3.38
CA ALA A 688 -13.27 14.24 4.73
C ALA A 688 -12.48 12.96 4.99
N PHE A 689 -11.28 13.10 5.57
CA PHE A 689 -10.38 12.00 5.90
C PHE A 689 -10.58 11.58 7.34
N ILE A 690 -11.08 10.35 7.54
CA ILE A 690 -11.33 9.79 8.87
C ILE A 690 -10.40 8.60 9.13
N TYR A 691 -9.84 8.52 10.33
CA TYR A 691 -8.89 7.48 10.70
C TYR A 691 -8.84 7.20 12.21
N GLU A 692 -8.32 6.04 12.59
CA GLU A 692 -8.08 5.64 13.98
C GLU A 692 -6.79 6.25 14.53
N GLU A 693 -6.82 6.80 15.75
CA GLU A 693 -5.68 7.43 16.41
C GLU A 693 -5.68 7.20 17.95
N GLU A 694 -4.50 7.23 18.57
CA GLU A 694 -4.25 7.11 20.03
C GLU A 694 -4.41 8.43 20.81
N THR A 695 -5.24 9.35 20.32
CA THR A 695 -5.34 10.75 20.77
C THR A 695 -5.46 10.94 22.29
N PHE A 696 -6.17 10.04 22.99
CA PHE A 696 -6.50 10.17 24.42
C PHE A 696 -5.81 9.13 25.31
N GLY A 697 -4.65 8.61 24.92
CA GLY A 697 -3.90 7.61 25.69
C GLY A 697 -4.48 6.19 25.58
N ALA A 698 -5.43 5.99 24.66
CA ALA A 698 -5.93 4.70 24.21
C ALA A 698 -6.16 4.78 22.68
N GLY A 699 -5.92 3.67 21.99
CA GLY A 699 -6.09 3.59 20.54
C GLY A 699 -7.53 3.73 20.07
N TYR A 700 -7.67 3.97 18.78
CA TYR A 700 -8.93 3.89 18.05
C TYR A 700 -9.95 5.01 18.31
N THR A 701 -9.50 6.21 18.71
CA THR A 701 -10.33 7.39 18.52
C THR A 701 -10.49 7.64 17.02
N GLN A 702 -11.73 7.83 16.55
CA GLN A 702 -12.00 8.15 15.15
C GLN A 702 -11.83 9.66 14.94
N VAL A 703 -10.68 10.02 14.36
CA VAL A 703 -10.28 11.39 14.06
C VAL A 703 -10.70 11.74 12.65
N LEU A 704 -11.36 12.88 12.47
CA LEU A 704 -11.71 13.48 11.19
C LEU A 704 -10.85 14.72 10.94
N LYS A 705 -10.28 14.80 9.74
CA LYS A 705 -9.67 16.01 9.19
C LYS A 705 -10.31 16.36 7.85
N LEU A 706 -10.47 17.66 7.60
CA LEU A 706 -10.99 18.19 6.35
C LEU A 706 -9.84 18.83 5.57
N TYR A 707 -9.44 18.23 4.47
CA TYR A 707 -8.32 18.73 3.65
C TYR A 707 -8.78 19.27 2.30
N THR A 708 -8.06 20.25 1.78
CA THR A 708 -8.04 20.51 0.34
C THR A 708 -6.94 19.67 -0.32
N ILE A 709 -7.08 19.40 -1.62
CA ILE A 709 -6.02 18.74 -2.40
C ILE A 709 -4.75 19.60 -2.45
N ASP A 710 -4.92 20.92 -2.53
CA ASP A 710 -3.83 21.89 -2.44
C ASP A 710 -3.01 21.71 -1.16
N TYR A 711 -3.68 21.58 -0.01
CA TYR A 711 -3.02 21.37 1.28
C TYR A 711 -2.25 20.04 1.33
N ILE A 712 -2.89 18.93 0.95
CA ILE A 712 -2.27 17.59 0.94
C ILE A 712 -1.02 17.56 0.06
N THR A 713 -1.05 18.29 -1.05
CA THR A 713 -0.02 18.25 -2.08
C THR A 713 0.95 19.43 -2.02
N LYS A 714 0.83 20.28 -0.98
CA LYS A 714 1.65 21.49 -0.77
C LYS A 714 1.63 22.43 -1.98
N GLY A 715 0.45 22.62 -2.56
CA GLY A 715 0.24 23.49 -3.71
C GLY A 715 0.63 22.90 -5.06
N ALA A 716 1.00 21.62 -5.15
CA ALA A 716 1.32 20.98 -6.43
C ALA A 716 0.07 20.79 -7.32
N TYR A 717 -1.07 20.47 -6.71
CA TYR A 717 -2.33 20.21 -7.41
C TYR A 717 -3.52 20.87 -6.72
N THR A 718 -4.50 21.30 -7.51
CA THR A 718 -5.79 21.83 -7.01
C THR A 718 -6.94 21.01 -7.58
N LEU A 719 -7.96 20.71 -6.76
CA LEU A 719 -9.15 20.01 -7.22
C LEU A 719 -9.85 20.82 -8.32
N LYS A 720 -10.23 20.16 -9.42
CA LYS A 720 -11.01 20.78 -10.49
C LYS A 720 -12.08 19.78 -10.95
N LYS A 721 -13.33 19.95 -10.50
CA LYS A 721 -14.42 18.99 -10.77
C LYS A 721 -14.83 18.93 -12.24
N ASP A 722 -14.59 20.01 -12.98
CA ASP A 722 -14.96 20.22 -14.38
C ASP A 722 -13.78 19.98 -15.35
N VAL A 723 -12.79 19.16 -14.98
CA VAL A 723 -11.78 18.66 -15.94
C VAL A 723 -12.49 18.01 -17.12
N ASP A 724 -12.04 18.32 -18.33
CA ASP A 724 -12.55 17.67 -19.54
C ASP A 724 -12.11 16.20 -19.58
N ARG A 725 -12.96 15.32 -19.02
CA ARG A 725 -12.73 13.87 -19.00
C ARG A 725 -12.54 13.33 -20.41
N GLU A 726 -13.34 13.80 -21.38
CA GLU A 726 -13.35 13.26 -22.74
C GLU A 726 -12.03 13.57 -23.44
N ALA A 727 -11.58 14.83 -23.37
CA ALA A 727 -10.27 15.22 -23.87
C ALA A 727 -9.13 14.46 -23.18
N TYR A 728 -9.22 14.27 -21.85
CA TYR A 728 -8.23 13.49 -21.10
C TYR A 728 -8.13 12.05 -21.61
N VAL A 729 -9.25 11.31 -21.68
CA VAL A 729 -9.21 9.89 -22.07
C VAL A 729 -8.88 9.71 -23.55
N VAL A 730 -9.30 10.61 -24.43
CA VAL A 730 -8.91 10.59 -25.85
C VAL A 730 -7.40 10.78 -25.98
N ARG A 731 -6.80 11.69 -25.21
CA ARG A 731 -5.33 11.84 -25.15
C ARG A 731 -4.64 10.56 -24.65
N MET A 732 -5.17 9.91 -23.62
CA MET A 732 -4.62 8.64 -23.13
C MET A 732 -4.72 7.52 -24.18
N MET A 733 -5.83 7.47 -24.94
CA MET A 733 -5.99 6.52 -26.04
C MET A 733 -5.01 6.82 -27.18
N GLN A 734 -4.79 8.09 -27.51
CA GLN A 734 -3.77 8.51 -28.48
C GLN A 734 -2.38 8.03 -28.05
N GLU A 735 -1.97 8.28 -26.81
CA GLU A 735 -0.70 7.79 -26.27
C GLU A 735 -0.60 6.26 -26.36
N LYS A 736 -1.71 5.54 -26.13
CA LYS A 736 -1.77 4.07 -26.20
C LYS A 736 -1.60 3.55 -27.62
N VAL A 737 -2.31 4.13 -28.58
CA VAL A 737 -2.24 3.77 -30.00
C VAL A 737 -0.85 4.06 -30.55
N GLU A 738 -0.27 5.22 -30.24
CA GLU A 738 1.08 5.57 -30.68
C GLU A 738 2.14 4.67 -30.06
N ALA A 739 2.05 4.35 -28.77
CA ALA A 739 2.94 3.37 -28.14
C ALA A 739 2.86 2.00 -28.82
N LYS A 740 1.66 1.59 -29.27
CA LYS A 740 1.47 0.32 -30.00
C LYS A 740 2.06 0.37 -31.40
N LYS A 741 2.00 1.50 -32.11
CA LYS A 741 2.66 1.67 -33.43
C LYS A 741 4.19 1.57 -33.35
N GLN A 742 4.79 1.79 -32.17
CA GLN A 742 6.22 1.61 -31.93
C GLN A 742 6.61 0.17 -31.56
N ALA A 743 5.66 -0.78 -31.54
CA ALA A 743 5.98 -2.17 -31.24
C ALA A 743 6.93 -2.76 -32.29
N GLU A 744 7.95 -3.48 -31.82
CA GLU A 744 8.93 -4.13 -32.69
C GLU A 744 8.41 -5.47 -33.22
N ALA A 745 8.74 -5.76 -34.48
CA ALA A 745 8.54 -7.08 -35.05
C ALA A 745 9.50 -8.11 -34.46
N GLY A 746 9.15 -9.39 -34.61
CA GLY A 746 9.99 -10.49 -34.18
C GLY A 746 9.97 -11.67 -35.15
N GLU A 747 10.57 -12.77 -34.71
CA GLU A 747 10.69 -14.00 -35.50
C GLU A 747 9.80 -15.14 -34.98
N ALA A 748 9.23 -15.00 -33.78
CA ALA A 748 8.52 -16.08 -33.11
C ALA A 748 7.00 -15.94 -33.25
N VAL A 749 6.30 -17.08 -33.25
CA VAL A 749 4.84 -17.15 -33.22
C VAL A 749 4.29 -16.31 -32.05
N GLY A 750 3.35 -15.42 -32.37
CA GLY A 750 2.77 -14.43 -31.47
C GLY A 750 3.37 -13.03 -31.61
N MET A 751 4.63 -12.89 -32.01
CA MET A 751 5.26 -11.59 -32.27
C MET A 751 4.73 -10.97 -33.56
N LEU A 752 4.81 -9.64 -33.68
CA LEU A 752 4.49 -8.94 -34.91
C LEU A 752 5.36 -9.44 -36.06
N ASP A 753 4.74 -9.71 -37.20
CA ASP A 753 5.43 -10.10 -38.43
C ASP A 753 6.06 -8.85 -39.07
N ALA A 754 7.37 -8.89 -39.31
CA ALA A 754 8.10 -7.78 -39.92
C ALA A 754 7.53 -7.39 -41.30
N ALA A 755 6.99 -8.35 -42.06
CA ALA A 755 6.37 -8.10 -43.35
C ALA A 755 5.02 -7.39 -43.24
N LYS A 756 4.36 -7.44 -42.08
CA LYS A 756 3.01 -6.89 -41.83
C LYS A 756 3.02 -5.66 -40.93
N LEU A 757 4.19 -5.10 -40.63
CA LEU A 757 4.30 -3.98 -39.70
C LEU A 757 3.55 -2.73 -40.19
N GLU A 758 3.60 -2.44 -41.50
CA GLU A 758 2.87 -1.31 -42.08
C GLU A 758 1.35 -1.55 -42.14
N ASP A 759 0.92 -2.80 -42.37
CA ASP A 759 -0.49 -3.19 -42.29
C ASP A 759 -1.02 -3.04 -40.87
N PHE A 760 -0.23 -3.46 -39.87
CA PHE A 760 -0.55 -3.26 -38.45
C PHE A 760 -0.70 -1.78 -38.11
N LYS A 761 0.27 -0.94 -38.45
CA LYS A 761 0.19 0.51 -38.21
C LYS A 761 -1.03 1.13 -38.90
N SER A 762 -1.33 0.70 -40.12
CA SER A 762 -2.48 1.17 -40.88
C SER A 762 -3.81 0.76 -40.24
N ALA A 763 -3.90 -0.45 -39.69
CA ALA A 763 -5.07 -0.94 -38.98
C ALA A 763 -5.36 -0.17 -37.67
N LEU A 764 -4.36 0.52 -37.11
CA LEU A 764 -4.54 1.38 -35.94
C LEU A 764 -5.00 2.81 -36.27
N ASN A 765 -4.98 3.21 -37.55
CA ASN A 765 -5.46 4.53 -37.97
C ASN A 765 -6.98 4.65 -37.77
N GLY A 766 -7.45 5.80 -37.29
CA GLY A 766 -8.89 6.01 -37.07
C GLY A 766 -9.40 5.57 -35.70
N LEU A 767 -8.65 4.76 -34.95
CA LEU A 767 -9.09 4.22 -33.65
C LEU A 767 -9.28 5.31 -32.59
N VAL A 768 -8.45 6.36 -32.61
CA VAL A 768 -8.56 7.47 -31.65
C VAL A 768 -9.78 8.33 -31.98
N GLU A 769 -10.03 8.61 -33.25
CA GLU A 769 -11.22 9.32 -33.72
C GLU A 769 -12.50 8.52 -33.48
N GLU A 770 -12.42 7.19 -33.54
CA GLU A 770 -13.53 6.33 -33.15
C GLU A 770 -13.81 6.43 -31.66
N TYR A 771 -12.79 6.34 -30.81
CA TYR A 771 -12.96 6.50 -29.37
C TYR A 771 -13.50 7.90 -29.01
N ALA A 772 -13.04 8.95 -29.68
CA ALA A 772 -13.52 10.32 -29.48
C ALA A 772 -15.01 10.50 -29.77
N LYS A 773 -15.63 9.62 -30.59
CA LYS A 773 -17.08 9.63 -30.84
C LYS A 773 -17.89 8.96 -29.72
N ASN A 774 -17.24 8.13 -28.90
CA ASN A 774 -17.87 7.38 -27.83
C ASN A 774 -16.87 7.13 -26.69
N THR A 775 -16.66 8.12 -25.82
CA THR A 775 -15.74 8.00 -24.66
C THR A 775 -16.35 7.24 -23.47
N SER A 776 -17.35 6.39 -23.70
CA SER A 776 -17.91 5.52 -22.66
C SER A 776 -16.97 4.36 -22.36
N ALA A 777 -17.17 3.68 -21.24
CA ALA A 777 -16.44 2.45 -20.92
C ALA A 777 -16.61 1.36 -22.01
N GLN A 778 -17.77 1.31 -22.69
CA GLN A 778 -17.98 0.39 -23.81
C GLN A 778 -17.20 0.82 -25.04
N GLY A 779 -17.18 2.11 -25.37
CA GLY A 779 -16.39 2.62 -26.50
C GLY A 779 -14.88 2.39 -26.30
N TYR A 780 -14.40 2.47 -25.06
CA TYR A 780 -13.02 2.06 -24.73
C TYR A 780 -12.81 0.57 -25.01
N ALA A 781 -13.69 -0.29 -24.51
CA ALA A 781 -13.63 -1.74 -24.75
C ALA A 781 -13.65 -2.10 -26.25
N ASP A 782 -14.51 -1.45 -27.04
CA ASP A 782 -14.64 -1.67 -28.48
C ASP A 782 -13.34 -1.33 -29.23
N VAL A 783 -12.72 -0.19 -28.90
CA VAL A 783 -11.46 0.23 -29.53
C VAL A 783 -10.29 -0.64 -29.10
N ILE A 784 -10.25 -1.08 -27.84
CA ILE A 784 -9.24 -2.05 -27.37
C ILE A 784 -9.40 -3.40 -28.07
N ALA A 785 -10.63 -3.86 -28.31
CA ALA A 785 -10.88 -5.09 -29.06
C ALA A 785 -10.31 -4.99 -30.48
N LYS A 786 -10.59 -3.90 -31.20
CA LYS A 786 -10.04 -3.65 -32.55
C LYS A 786 -8.51 -3.58 -32.57
N LEU A 787 -7.92 -2.94 -31.55
CA LEU A 787 -6.46 -2.89 -31.41
C LEU A 787 -5.87 -4.29 -31.25
N ASN A 788 -6.48 -5.14 -30.43
CA ASN A 788 -6.04 -6.52 -30.22
C ASN A 788 -6.26 -7.40 -31.46
N GLU A 789 -7.37 -7.21 -32.18
CA GLU A 789 -7.64 -7.88 -33.46
C GLU A 789 -6.59 -7.50 -34.51
N ALA A 790 -6.23 -6.22 -34.59
CA ALA A 790 -5.16 -5.74 -35.47
C ALA A 790 -3.81 -6.36 -35.10
N LEU A 791 -3.47 -6.45 -33.81
CA LEU A 791 -2.25 -7.13 -33.37
C LEU A 791 -2.26 -8.60 -33.80
N LEU A 792 -3.35 -9.33 -33.51
CA LEU A 792 -3.46 -10.75 -33.82
C LEU A 792 -3.35 -11.03 -35.32
N ALA A 793 -4.05 -10.25 -36.17
CA ALA A 793 -4.04 -10.43 -37.63
C ALA A 793 -2.64 -10.20 -38.26
N ASN A 794 -1.81 -9.39 -37.60
CA ASN A 794 -0.47 -9.02 -38.07
C ASN A 794 0.67 -9.71 -37.30
N SER A 795 0.36 -10.58 -36.33
CA SER A 795 1.35 -11.44 -35.67
C SER A 795 1.66 -12.68 -36.50
N ILE A 796 2.86 -13.23 -36.31
CA ILE A 796 3.27 -14.55 -36.83
C ILE A 796 2.36 -15.61 -36.23
N GLN A 797 1.64 -16.32 -37.10
CA GLN A 797 0.71 -17.38 -36.71
C GLN A 797 1.33 -18.76 -36.93
N MET A 798 0.78 -19.76 -36.25
CA MET A 798 1.03 -21.15 -36.61
C MET A 798 0.44 -21.44 -37.99
N GLU A 799 1.25 -21.99 -38.88
CA GLU A 799 0.88 -22.49 -40.20
C GLU A 799 0.94 -24.03 -40.24
N ASP A 800 -0.07 -24.66 -40.86
CA ASP A 800 -0.13 -26.10 -41.08
C ASP A 800 0.98 -26.60 -42.00
N GLY A 801 1.64 -27.69 -41.56
CA GLY A 801 2.78 -28.30 -42.25
C GLY A 801 4.08 -27.51 -42.18
N MET A 802 4.09 -26.34 -41.53
CA MET A 802 5.32 -25.59 -41.30
C MET A 802 6.16 -26.25 -40.20
N SER A 803 7.47 -26.24 -40.40
CA SER A 803 8.45 -26.68 -39.40
C SER A 803 8.91 -25.52 -38.52
N TYR A 804 9.08 -25.79 -37.23
CA TYR A 804 9.50 -24.83 -36.21
C TYR A 804 10.66 -25.35 -35.38
N THR A 805 11.44 -24.42 -34.85
CA THR A 805 12.34 -24.68 -33.71
C THR A 805 11.72 -24.14 -32.44
N LEU A 806 11.95 -24.82 -31.31
CA LEU A 806 11.40 -24.44 -30.02
C LEU A 806 12.54 -24.18 -29.03
N LEU A 807 12.81 -22.92 -28.73
CA LEU A 807 13.82 -22.49 -27.75
C LEU A 807 13.16 -22.32 -26.37
N ASN A 808 13.74 -22.88 -25.31
CA ASN A 808 13.15 -22.86 -23.98
C ASN A 808 13.59 -21.65 -23.13
N LYS A 809 12.63 -20.98 -22.47
CA LYS A 809 12.90 -19.80 -21.64
C LYS A 809 13.61 -20.15 -20.32
N GLY A 810 13.15 -21.18 -19.62
CA GLY A 810 13.63 -21.58 -18.30
C GLY A 810 14.95 -22.36 -18.28
N ARG A 811 15.51 -22.68 -19.46
CA ARG A 811 16.72 -23.49 -19.60
C ARG A 811 17.77 -22.78 -20.45
N GLN A 812 18.17 -21.57 -20.07
CA GLN A 812 19.30 -20.83 -20.67
C GLN A 812 19.31 -20.84 -22.23
N GLY A 813 18.13 -20.81 -22.88
CA GLY A 813 18.05 -20.87 -24.33
C GLY A 813 18.48 -22.21 -24.95
N LYS A 814 18.10 -23.36 -24.36
CA LYS A 814 18.23 -24.65 -25.02
C LYS A 814 17.05 -24.92 -25.96
N TYR A 815 17.31 -25.55 -27.10
CA TYR A 815 16.30 -25.97 -28.06
C TYR A 815 15.75 -27.34 -27.70
N LEU A 816 14.47 -27.58 -28.02
CA LEU A 816 13.90 -28.92 -28.00
C LEU A 816 14.58 -29.79 -29.07
N GLN A 817 14.85 -31.04 -28.74
CA GLN A 817 15.37 -32.03 -29.67
C GLN A 817 14.84 -33.44 -29.39
N ILE A 818 15.00 -34.35 -30.34
CA ILE A 818 14.91 -35.79 -30.02
C ILE A 818 16.12 -36.25 -29.22
N ASN A 819 15.90 -37.16 -28.27
CA ASN A 819 16.92 -37.79 -27.44
C ASN A 819 16.80 -39.32 -27.55
N GLY A 820 17.63 -39.92 -28.40
CA GLY A 820 17.54 -41.35 -28.70
C GLY A 820 16.27 -41.74 -29.47
N ALA A 821 15.89 -43.01 -29.38
CA ALA A 821 14.83 -43.61 -30.18
C ALA A 821 13.41 -43.36 -29.64
N THR A 822 13.26 -42.93 -28.39
CA THR A 822 11.97 -42.92 -27.68
C THR A 822 11.61 -41.59 -27.02
N GLU A 823 12.57 -40.71 -26.76
CA GLU A 823 12.36 -39.53 -25.90
C GLU A 823 12.73 -38.22 -26.59
N TYR A 824 12.43 -37.11 -25.91
CA TYR A 824 12.88 -35.78 -26.25
C TYR A 824 13.80 -35.22 -25.16
N GLY A 825 14.73 -34.37 -25.58
CA GLY A 825 15.61 -33.66 -24.67
C GLY A 825 15.99 -32.28 -25.18
N ASN A 826 17.12 -31.75 -24.74
CA ASN A 826 17.54 -30.39 -25.08
C ASN A 826 18.87 -30.32 -25.85
N ALA A 827 19.00 -29.29 -26.69
CA ALA A 827 20.17 -29.00 -27.51
C ALA A 827 20.68 -27.57 -27.31
N THR A 828 21.95 -27.33 -27.62
CA THR A 828 22.56 -25.98 -27.63
C THR A 828 22.31 -25.19 -28.91
N THR A 829 21.87 -25.86 -29.99
CA THR A 829 21.59 -25.25 -31.30
C THR A 829 20.28 -25.78 -31.86
N GLY A 830 19.64 -25.02 -32.76
CA GLY A 830 18.32 -25.33 -33.34
C GLY A 830 18.37 -25.67 -34.83
N ASN A 831 19.49 -26.19 -35.34
CA ASN A 831 19.76 -26.13 -36.79
C ASN A 831 19.60 -27.46 -37.53
N THR A 832 19.41 -28.59 -36.84
CA THR A 832 19.31 -29.92 -37.47
C THR A 832 17.87 -30.46 -37.45
N ASP A 833 17.58 -31.46 -38.28
CA ASP A 833 16.25 -32.10 -38.31
C ASP A 833 15.85 -32.71 -36.95
N ALA A 834 16.82 -33.02 -36.08
CA ALA A 834 16.56 -33.45 -34.70
C ALA A 834 15.83 -32.38 -33.85
N GLN A 835 16.02 -31.10 -34.17
CA GLN A 835 15.45 -29.94 -33.45
C GLN A 835 14.28 -29.27 -34.17
N LYS A 836 13.89 -29.80 -35.32
CA LYS A 836 12.82 -29.25 -36.16
C LYS A 836 11.54 -30.06 -35.99
N PHE A 837 10.46 -29.35 -35.68
CA PHE A 837 9.15 -29.94 -35.38
C PHE A 837 8.08 -29.37 -36.30
N VAL A 838 7.42 -30.23 -37.06
CA VAL A 838 6.31 -29.88 -37.95
C VAL A 838 5.01 -29.92 -37.15
N PHE A 839 4.22 -28.86 -37.26
CA PHE A 839 2.90 -28.78 -36.64
C PHE A 839 1.84 -29.05 -37.71
N SER A 840 1.07 -30.12 -37.53
CA SER A 840 -0.01 -30.51 -38.45
C SER A 840 -1.38 -30.32 -37.79
N VAL A 841 -2.22 -29.49 -38.38
CA VAL A 841 -3.55 -29.18 -37.85
C VAL A 841 -4.50 -30.36 -38.03
N GLN A 842 -5.31 -30.63 -37.02
CA GLN A 842 -6.33 -31.66 -37.02
C GLN A 842 -7.73 -31.06 -37.25
N PRO A 843 -8.75 -31.84 -37.65
CA PRO A 843 -10.11 -31.35 -37.88
C PRO A 843 -10.76 -30.63 -36.67
N ASP A 844 -10.30 -30.94 -35.45
CA ASP A 844 -10.75 -30.29 -34.21
C ASP A 844 -9.96 -29.01 -33.84
N GLY A 845 -9.06 -28.57 -34.72
CA GLY A 845 -8.20 -27.40 -34.55
C GLY A 845 -7.00 -27.61 -33.62
N SER A 846 -6.76 -28.83 -33.13
CA SER A 846 -5.55 -29.18 -32.39
C SER A 846 -4.37 -29.45 -33.32
N TRP A 847 -3.15 -29.42 -32.78
CA TRP A 847 -1.91 -29.70 -33.49
C TRP A 847 -1.38 -31.06 -33.11
N VAL A 848 -0.99 -31.85 -34.11
CA VAL A 848 -0.07 -32.99 -33.93
C VAL A 848 1.35 -32.48 -34.23
N ILE A 849 2.30 -32.80 -33.36
CA ILE A 849 3.69 -32.34 -33.46
C ILE A 849 4.56 -33.50 -33.92
N ILE A 850 5.26 -33.33 -35.04
CA ILE A 850 6.06 -34.36 -35.71
C ILE A 850 7.52 -33.92 -35.74
N ASN A 851 8.46 -34.77 -35.34
CA ASN A 851 9.88 -34.47 -35.50
C ASN A 851 10.37 -34.79 -36.92
N LYS A 852 11.17 -33.91 -37.53
CA LYS A 852 11.63 -34.07 -38.93
C LYS A 852 12.60 -35.23 -39.15
N GLN A 853 13.44 -35.59 -38.17
CA GLN A 853 14.51 -36.58 -38.39
C GLN A 853 13.98 -38.01 -38.48
N ASN A 854 13.02 -38.35 -37.63
CA ASN A 854 12.50 -39.72 -37.51
C ASN A 854 11.05 -39.86 -38.02
N ASN A 855 10.40 -38.75 -38.38
CA ASN A 855 9.00 -38.68 -38.77
C ASN A 855 8.05 -39.30 -37.73
N LYS A 856 8.40 -39.20 -36.45
CA LYS A 856 7.58 -39.67 -35.32
C LYS A 856 6.83 -38.51 -34.67
N MET A 857 5.67 -38.83 -34.10
CA MET A 857 4.79 -37.88 -33.43
C MET A 857 5.09 -37.81 -31.94
N MET A 858 4.76 -36.68 -31.32
CA MET A 858 4.81 -36.50 -29.87
C MET A 858 3.58 -37.14 -29.21
N SER A 859 3.77 -37.95 -28.17
CA SER A 859 2.68 -38.51 -27.37
C SER A 859 2.00 -37.44 -26.50
N PRO A 860 0.81 -37.70 -25.93
CA PRO A 860 0.21 -36.80 -24.94
C PRO A 860 1.15 -36.56 -23.75
N THR A 861 0.94 -35.45 -23.03
CA THR A 861 1.59 -35.25 -21.72
C THR A 861 1.24 -36.38 -20.76
N GLN A 862 2.21 -36.83 -19.97
CA GLN A 862 2.13 -38.09 -19.22
C GLN A 862 1.74 -37.87 -17.75
N LYS A 863 1.94 -38.86 -16.89
CA LYS A 863 1.77 -38.71 -15.43
C LYS A 863 2.98 -38.02 -14.84
N GLN A 864 2.77 -37.21 -13.80
CA GLN A 864 3.79 -36.37 -13.17
C GLN A 864 5.24 -36.92 -13.20
N TYR A 865 6.13 -36.14 -13.81
CA TYR A 865 7.55 -36.41 -14.08
C TYR A 865 7.86 -37.52 -15.10
N ALA A 866 6.86 -38.08 -15.78
CA ALA A 866 7.11 -39.03 -16.85
C ALA A 866 7.52 -38.33 -18.15
N HIS A 867 8.29 -39.01 -18.98
CA HIS A 867 8.81 -38.45 -20.21
C HIS A 867 7.75 -38.44 -21.29
N VAL A 868 7.64 -37.34 -22.02
CA VAL A 868 6.91 -37.30 -23.29
C VAL A 868 7.71 -38.10 -24.32
N THR A 869 7.03 -38.97 -25.06
CA THR A 869 7.66 -39.99 -25.93
C THR A 869 7.32 -39.83 -27.40
N GLN A 870 8.08 -40.51 -28.24
CA GLN A 870 7.85 -40.60 -29.68
C GLN A 870 6.90 -41.77 -30.01
N VAL A 871 5.89 -41.53 -30.85
CA VAL A 871 4.90 -42.53 -31.31
C VAL A 871 4.82 -42.58 -32.84
N ASP A 872 4.43 -43.73 -33.38
CA ASP A 872 4.47 -44.01 -34.82
C ASP A 872 3.15 -43.75 -35.55
N ASN A 873 2.02 -43.63 -34.83
CA ASN A 873 0.70 -43.44 -35.42
C ASN A 873 -0.07 -42.25 -34.83
N ALA A 874 -0.96 -41.66 -35.62
CA ALA A 874 -1.71 -40.46 -35.25
C ALA A 874 -2.73 -40.69 -34.12
N THR A 875 -3.19 -41.94 -33.93
CA THR A 875 -4.12 -42.30 -32.85
C THR A 875 -3.48 -42.28 -31.46
N GLU A 876 -2.18 -42.49 -31.39
CA GLU A 876 -1.39 -42.43 -30.15
C GLU A 876 -0.77 -41.03 -29.90
N ALA A 877 -0.89 -40.11 -30.85
CA ALA A 877 -0.30 -38.78 -30.75
C ALA A 877 -1.05 -37.87 -29.77
N GLY A 878 -0.30 -36.97 -29.14
CA GLY A 878 -0.85 -35.86 -28.36
C GLY A 878 -1.52 -34.83 -29.25
N LYS A 879 -2.58 -34.22 -28.73
CA LYS A 879 -3.29 -33.11 -29.37
C LYS A 879 -2.93 -31.83 -28.67
N PHE A 880 -2.25 -30.92 -29.35
CA PHE A 880 -1.69 -29.72 -28.72
C PHE A 880 -2.39 -28.44 -29.15
N ARG A 881 -2.31 -27.40 -28.31
CA ARG A 881 -2.63 -26.01 -28.64
C ARG A 881 -1.41 -25.15 -28.34
N VAL A 882 -1.16 -24.18 -29.21
CA VAL A 882 -0.14 -23.16 -28.97
C VAL A 882 -0.86 -21.91 -28.45
N ASN A 883 -0.59 -21.54 -27.20
CA ASN A 883 -1.04 -20.26 -26.67
C ASN A 883 0.06 -19.23 -26.95
N ALA A 884 -0.12 -18.49 -28.04
CA ALA A 884 0.85 -17.53 -28.52
C ALA A 884 0.88 -16.26 -27.64
N ASN A 885 2.08 -15.77 -27.34
CA ASN A 885 2.25 -14.51 -26.60
C ASN A 885 2.96 -13.47 -27.48
N ALA A 886 2.57 -12.20 -27.34
CA ALA A 886 3.13 -11.10 -28.12
C ALA A 886 4.63 -10.83 -27.82
N ASP A 887 5.14 -11.32 -26.69
CA ASP A 887 6.57 -11.29 -26.34
C ASP A 887 7.40 -12.43 -26.99
N GLY A 888 6.74 -13.31 -27.74
CA GLY A 888 7.33 -14.46 -28.43
C GLY A 888 7.53 -15.70 -27.55
N TRP A 889 7.17 -15.68 -26.26
CA TRP A 889 7.31 -16.83 -25.36
C TRP A 889 5.99 -17.54 -25.15
N SER A 890 5.67 -18.44 -26.08
CA SER A 890 4.40 -19.15 -26.17
C SER A 890 4.40 -20.43 -25.34
N THR A 891 3.23 -20.92 -24.94
CA THR A 891 3.11 -22.25 -24.30
C THR A 891 2.53 -23.26 -25.28
N VAL A 892 2.94 -24.51 -25.17
CA VAL A 892 2.37 -25.63 -25.93
C VAL A 892 1.67 -26.54 -24.94
N VAL A 893 0.34 -26.59 -25.01
CA VAL A 893 -0.51 -27.32 -24.04
C VAL A 893 -1.21 -28.48 -24.70
N CYS A 894 -1.11 -29.65 -24.09
CA CYS A 894 -1.82 -30.87 -24.45
C CYS A 894 -3.31 -30.73 -24.08
N THR A 895 -4.19 -31.04 -25.02
CA THR A 895 -5.66 -30.97 -24.85
C THR A 895 -6.26 -32.32 -24.47
N ASN A 896 -5.49 -33.39 -24.61
CA ASN A 896 -5.78 -34.75 -24.13
C ASN A 896 -4.70 -35.26 -23.14
N PRO A 897 -4.36 -34.50 -22.08
CA PRO A 897 -3.30 -34.89 -21.15
C PRO A 897 -3.71 -36.11 -20.33
N VAL A 898 -2.73 -36.91 -19.88
CA VAL A 898 -3.00 -37.99 -18.89
C VAL A 898 -3.43 -37.40 -17.53
N GLN A 899 -2.96 -36.21 -17.18
CA GLN A 899 -3.37 -35.44 -16.01
C GLN A 899 -3.76 -34.00 -16.40
N ALA A 900 -5.03 -33.62 -16.20
CA ALA A 900 -5.59 -32.35 -16.68
C ALA A 900 -4.81 -31.10 -16.24
N ASP A 901 -4.36 -31.06 -14.98
CA ASP A 901 -3.65 -29.91 -14.41
C ASP A 901 -2.18 -29.80 -14.84
N LEU A 902 -1.61 -30.87 -15.40
CA LEU A 902 -0.23 -30.95 -15.91
C LEU A 902 -0.26 -31.16 -17.42
N ASN A 903 -0.60 -30.10 -18.14
CA ASN A 903 -0.88 -30.17 -19.56
C ASN A 903 0.17 -29.47 -20.43
N ALA A 904 1.14 -28.75 -19.89
CA ALA A 904 2.13 -28.03 -20.69
C ALA A 904 3.37 -28.89 -20.98
N LEU A 905 3.94 -28.72 -22.17
CA LEU A 905 5.25 -29.25 -22.51
C LEU A 905 6.33 -28.49 -21.73
N HIS A 906 7.09 -29.19 -20.89
CA HIS A 906 8.06 -28.62 -19.97
C HIS A 906 9.43 -29.25 -20.12
N MET A 907 10.48 -28.43 -20.18
CA MET A 907 11.85 -28.92 -20.18
C MET A 907 12.35 -29.09 -18.74
N ALA A 908 12.49 -30.32 -18.25
CA ALA A 908 12.97 -30.62 -16.90
C ALA A 908 14.43 -30.14 -16.67
N GLY A 909 14.87 -30.06 -15.41
CA GLY A 909 16.22 -29.59 -15.07
C GLY A 909 17.31 -30.54 -15.60
N GLU A 910 16.97 -31.82 -15.66
CA GLU A 910 17.76 -32.94 -16.17
C GLU A 910 17.79 -32.96 -17.71
N GLY A 911 16.97 -32.14 -18.37
CA GLY A 911 16.98 -31.95 -19.81
C GLY A 911 16.09 -32.90 -20.61
N HIS A 912 15.13 -33.57 -19.97
CA HIS A 912 14.08 -34.35 -20.61
C HIS A 912 12.80 -33.52 -20.77
N LEU A 913 11.99 -33.84 -21.79
CA LEU A 913 10.66 -33.25 -21.96
C LEU A 913 9.64 -34.01 -21.11
N VAL A 914 8.94 -33.29 -20.24
CA VAL A 914 7.93 -33.82 -19.32
C VAL A 914 6.68 -32.94 -19.33
N GLU A 915 5.63 -33.35 -18.65
CA GLU A 915 4.47 -32.51 -18.36
C GLU A 915 4.65 -31.63 -17.12
N TRP A 916 4.11 -30.41 -17.16
CA TRP A 916 4.07 -29.53 -15.99
C TRP A 916 3.01 -28.42 -16.12
N TYR A 917 2.97 -27.51 -15.15
CA TYR A 917 2.15 -26.29 -15.21
C TYR A 917 2.63 -25.33 -16.30
N ALA A 918 1.68 -24.75 -17.04
CA ALA A 918 1.96 -23.79 -18.13
C ALA A 918 2.58 -22.47 -17.63
N SER A 919 2.42 -22.14 -16.35
CA SER A 919 2.94 -20.91 -15.74
C SER A 919 4.46 -20.91 -15.52
N GLU A 920 5.12 -22.07 -15.58
CA GLU A 920 6.56 -22.15 -15.33
C GLU A 920 7.38 -21.63 -16.51
N PRO A 921 8.50 -20.91 -16.28
CA PRO A 921 9.38 -20.46 -17.35
C PRO A 921 9.89 -21.61 -18.24
N ALA A 922 10.13 -22.79 -17.69
CA ALA A 922 10.57 -23.95 -18.46
C ALA A 922 9.45 -24.64 -19.27
N SER A 923 8.21 -24.16 -19.15
CA SER A 923 7.07 -24.53 -20.02
C SER A 923 6.84 -23.54 -21.16
N GLN A 924 7.62 -22.46 -21.24
CA GLN A 924 7.51 -21.41 -22.25
C GLN A 924 8.59 -21.56 -23.34
N TRP A 925 8.17 -21.41 -24.59
CA TRP A 925 8.95 -21.69 -25.79
C TRP A 925 8.89 -20.52 -26.76
N LYS A 926 10.06 -20.10 -27.27
CA LYS A 926 10.15 -19.25 -28.45
C LYS A 926 10.07 -20.16 -29.67
N ILE A 927 8.91 -20.12 -30.34
CA ILE A 927 8.55 -21.01 -31.46
C ILE A 927 8.81 -20.26 -32.75
N VAL A 928 9.86 -20.63 -33.49
CA VAL A 928 10.34 -19.88 -34.67
C VAL A 928 10.17 -20.73 -35.93
N PRO A 929 9.44 -20.25 -36.96
CA PRO A 929 9.29 -20.98 -38.22
C PRO A 929 10.64 -21.09 -38.93
N THR A 930 10.94 -22.25 -39.50
CA THR A 930 12.20 -22.49 -40.22
C THR A 930 12.12 -22.09 -41.69
N GLY A 931 10.92 -21.78 -42.20
CA GLY A 931 10.63 -21.60 -43.62
C GLY A 931 10.48 -22.91 -44.40
N GLU A 932 10.69 -24.06 -43.75
CA GLU A 932 10.52 -25.37 -44.36
C GLU A 932 9.09 -25.86 -44.16
N LYS A 933 8.33 -25.93 -45.25
CA LYS A 933 6.99 -26.52 -45.27
C LYS A 933 7.07 -27.97 -45.76
N VAL A 934 6.53 -28.89 -44.98
CA VAL A 934 6.40 -30.29 -45.34
C VAL A 934 4.95 -30.53 -45.73
N GLU A 935 4.70 -31.17 -46.88
CA GLU A 935 3.37 -31.69 -47.17
C GLU A 935 3.02 -32.71 -46.09
N THR A 936 2.07 -32.35 -45.22
CA THR A 936 1.53 -33.23 -44.19
C THR A 936 0.62 -34.23 -44.86
N GLY A 937 1.23 -35.17 -45.59
CA GLY A 937 0.58 -36.35 -46.12
C GLY A 937 0.16 -37.28 -45.00
N ILE A 938 -0.90 -36.95 -44.26
CA ILE A 938 -1.75 -37.97 -43.62
C ILE A 938 -2.67 -38.50 -44.73
N GLY A 939 -2.05 -39.17 -45.70
CA GLY A 939 -2.72 -39.89 -46.77
C GLY A 939 -2.43 -41.37 -46.61
N CYS A 940 -2.94 -41.99 -45.54
CA CYS A 940 -3.08 -43.45 -45.37
C CYS A 940 -4.08 -43.76 -44.25
N ILE A 941 -5.36 -43.45 -44.45
CA ILE A 941 -6.42 -44.41 -44.17
C ILE A 941 -7.31 -44.33 -45.41
N GLU A 942 -7.45 -45.45 -46.14
CA GLU A 942 -8.60 -45.60 -47.02
C GLU A 942 -9.82 -45.16 -46.23
N THR A 943 -10.56 -44.18 -46.74
CA THR A 943 -11.95 -44.02 -46.31
C THR A 943 -12.60 -45.40 -46.42
N PRO A 944 -13.02 -46.09 -45.33
CA PRO A 944 -14.33 -46.68 -45.46
C PRO A 944 -15.22 -45.49 -45.76
N ASP A 945 -16.04 -45.61 -46.80
CA ASP A 945 -17.09 -44.64 -47.07
C ASP A 945 -17.62 -44.09 -45.75
N ALA A 946 -17.66 -42.75 -45.64
CA ALA A 946 -18.37 -42.14 -44.53
C ALA A 946 -19.68 -42.91 -44.39
N PRO A 947 -20.03 -43.48 -43.22
CA PRO A 947 -21.41 -43.89 -43.06
C PRO A 947 -22.15 -42.59 -43.31
N ASN A 948 -22.90 -42.54 -44.41
CA ASN A 948 -23.84 -41.48 -44.68
C ASN A 948 -24.57 -41.27 -43.37
N ALA A 949 -24.19 -40.22 -42.64
CA ALA A 949 -24.86 -39.86 -41.43
C ALA A 949 -26.18 -39.33 -41.95
N GLU A 950 -27.17 -40.22 -42.09
CA GLU A 950 -28.51 -39.86 -42.50
C GLU A 950 -28.88 -38.61 -41.74
N LEU A 951 -29.12 -37.51 -42.45
CA LEU A 951 -29.61 -36.27 -41.86
C LEU A 951 -30.92 -36.61 -41.15
N ARG A 952 -30.85 -36.74 -39.83
CA ARG A 952 -32.02 -37.09 -39.02
C ARG A 952 -32.88 -35.86 -38.94
N MET A 953 -34.14 -36.01 -39.33
CA MET A 953 -35.11 -34.93 -39.31
C MET A 953 -35.83 -34.95 -37.97
N TYR A 954 -36.13 -33.77 -37.43
CA TYR A 954 -36.87 -33.58 -36.19
C TYR A 954 -37.97 -32.55 -36.42
N ASP A 955 -39.12 -32.74 -35.76
CA ASP A 955 -40.11 -31.67 -35.65
C ASP A 955 -39.67 -30.60 -34.64
N LEU A 956 -40.41 -29.49 -34.58
CA LEU A 956 -40.09 -28.39 -33.66
C LEU A 956 -40.28 -28.74 -32.17
N GLN A 957 -40.79 -29.94 -31.87
CA GLN A 957 -40.89 -30.49 -30.51
C GLN A 957 -39.75 -31.49 -30.21
N GLY A 958 -38.80 -31.67 -31.12
CA GLY A 958 -37.63 -32.53 -30.95
C GLY A 958 -37.87 -34.02 -31.22
N ARG A 959 -39.01 -34.40 -31.80
CA ARG A 959 -39.30 -35.80 -32.15
C ARG A 959 -38.70 -36.14 -33.51
N ARG A 960 -38.02 -37.29 -33.61
CA ARG A 960 -37.41 -37.77 -34.86
C ARG A 960 -38.48 -38.13 -35.89
N LEU A 961 -38.36 -37.57 -37.08
CA LEU A 961 -39.18 -37.81 -38.26
C LEU A 961 -38.48 -38.82 -39.18
N ILE A 962 -39.28 -39.71 -39.79
CA ILE A 962 -38.78 -40.74 -40.74
C ILE A 962 -38.70 -40.18 -42.17
N GLN A 963 -39.49 -39.14 -42.47
CA GLN A 963 -39.49 -38.42 -43.75
C GLN A 963 -39.87 -36.95 -43.54
N ALA A 964 -39.53 -36.08 -44.50
CA ALA A 964 -39.88 -34.67 -44.44
C ALA A 964 -41.42 -34.49 -44.39
N PRO A 965 -41.94 -33.53 -43.60
CA PRO A 965 -43.36 -33.26 -43.51
C PRO A 965 -43.90 -32.74 -44.86
N ALA A 966 -45.14 -33.08 -45.20
CA ALA A 966 -45.76 -32.68 -46.46
C ALA A 966 -45.93 -31.16 -46.61
N LYS A 967 -46.01 -30.42 -45.49
CA LYS A 967 -45.95 -28.95 -45.38
C LYS A 967 -45.40 -28.52 -44.02
N GLY A 968 -44.72 -27.39 -43.96
CA GLY A 968 -44.23 -26.78 -42.70
C GLY A 968 -42.73 -26.93 -42.46
N PHE A 969 -42.29 -26.71 -41.21
CA PHE A 969 -40.86 -26.70 -40.86
C PHE A 969 -40.38 -28.01 -40.22
N TYR A 970 -39.13 -28.40 -40.50
CA TYR A 970 -38.40 -29.43 -39.77
C TYR A 970 -36.94 -29.01 -39.55
N ILE A 971 -36.28 -29.61 -38.57
CA ILE A 971 -34.87 -29.34 -38.23
C ILE A 971 -34.06 -30.60 -38.53
N THR A 972 -32.91 -30.45 -39.16
CA THR A 972 -31.98 -31.57 -39.37
C THR A 972 -30.95 -31.66 -38.25
N SER A 973 -30.35 -32.85 -38.05
CA SER A 973 -29.36 -33.10 -36.99
C SER A 973 -28.10 -32.21 -37.03
N ASP A 974 -27.90 -31.45 -38.11
CA ASP A 974 -26.87 -30.40 -38.25
C ASP A 974 -27.35 -29.00 -37.81
N GLY A 975 -28.54 -28.89 -37.19
CA GLY A 975 -29.09 -27.66 -36.65
C GLY A 975 -29.77 -26.74 -37.67
N LYS A 976 -29.90 -27.17 -38.94
CA LYS A 976 -30.55 -26.36 -39.99
C LYS A 976 -32.05 -26.53 -40.00
N LYS A 977 -32.77 -25.42 -40.13
CA LYS A 977 -34.24 -25.36 -40.26
C LYS A 977 -34.64 -25.31 -41.74
N HIS A 978 -35.52 -26.21 -42.14
CA HIS A 978 -36.02 -26.36 -43.52
C HIS A 978 -37.52 -26.08 -43.58
N LEU A 979 -38.01 -25.48 -44.67
CA LEU A 979 -39.43 -25.19 -44.91
C LEU A 979 -39.90 -25.94 -46.18
N VAL A 980 -40.89 -26.82 -46.03
CA VAL A 980 -41.59 -27.48 -47.14
C VAL A 980 -42.86 -26.69 -47.45
N LYS A 981 -42.94 -26.14 -48.67
CA LYS A 981 -44.04 -25.26 -49.13
C LYS A 981 -45.29 -26.03 -49.55
#